data_AF-A0A1H0XPQ9-F1
#
_entry.id   AF-A0A1H0XPQ9-F1
#
_cell.length_a   1.000
_cell.length_b   1.000
_cell.length_c   1.000
_cell.angle_alpha   90.00
_cell.angle_beta   90.00
_cell.angle_gamma   90.00
#
_symmetry.space_group_name_H-M   'P 1'
#
loop_
_entity.id
_entity.type
_entity.pdbx_description
1 polymer ?
#
loop_
_entity_poly.entity_id
_entity_poly.type
_entity_poly.pdbx_seq_one_letter_code
_entity_poly.pdbx_strand_id
1 'polypeptide(L)'
;MPLLSISDLRTQFATERGRVKAVDGVDLEIDEGETVGLVGESGSGKSVTALSAMGLVDDPGEVVGGEVTLTSPSLAEEFREAYRDPQFVEGDEIDITAAPESALRSIRGGEMSMIFQDPMTSLNPALTVGEQVAESLRLHQYGGRKKDSWLNAVREILPKIGGGELDEAVVERTVEVLSEVGIPEPTARIDEYPHEFSGGMRQRVLIAIALACRPKLLVADEPTTALDVTIQAQILDLINDLQDDLGMSMLMITHDLGVVAETCDRVAVMYAGEIVEEGPVEEIFRNPSHPYTYALLESIPTEEKDRLTPIEGNVPDLIDMPDGCHFAPRCPWATEECTSGEIPYLQHGSDGVDHRAKCIFEDFDESEYGDGDSLVATESDIGEELLRAEGLKKHFSRADGLLDEWLGFEDESVKAVDGVDLSIYEGETLGLVGESGCGKSTTGRTILRLLDATEGRVLFAGEDLTDLEGSELRERRRDLQMIFQDPMSSLDPRMTVGQIIAEPLKIHDLPEESPRDGENRRDQRRRRVNELLDAVGLDPSQRTRYPHEMSGGQRQRVGIARALAVDPDFIVCDEPVSALDVSVQAQILNLLEDLQEEFGLTYLFIAHDLSVVRHICDRIAVMYLGEVVETAPTSDLFDDPRHPYTQALLSAIPVPDPTADTDRVILEGDVPSPIDPPSGCHFRTRCPKVIPPAEIDIEQAAYREVMDLRQRVEDRKIDLEAAREAAAERTGGGSPPDQTPTAAADGGVSADSVADLLYDRFFTEPLAGENRAVVESALDAVAAGEWETAADRLRDRFESVCERSEPHLSEDEHPAACHLVDR
;
A
#
# COMPACT_ATOMS: atom_id res chain seq x y z
N MET A 1 20.22 -19.99 -18.14
CA MET A 1 19.05 -20.36 -18.96
C MET A 1 17.91 -19.78 -18.19
N PRO A 2 17.09 -18.94 -18.82
CA PRO A 2 16.04 -18.24 -18.12
C PRO A 2 15.03 -19.24 -17.54
N LEU A 3 14.54 -18.96 -16.33
CA LEU A 3 13.44 -19.67 -15.73
C LEU A 3 12.16 -19.44 -16.53
N LEU A 4 11.90 -18.18 -16.92
CA LEU A 4 10.80 -17.77 -17.78
C LEU A 4 11.34 -17.01 -18.99
N SER A 5 10.89 -17.37 -20.19
CA SER A 5 11.13 -16.61 -21.41
C SER A 5 9.81 -16.26 -22.08
N ILE A 6 9.62 -14.99 -22.39
CA ILE A 6 8.51 -14.42 -23.14
C ILE A 6 9.06 -13.93 -24.46
N SER A 7 8.49 -14.37 -25.58
CA SER A 7 8.96 -14.02 -26.93
C SER A 7 7.80 -13.56 -27.83
N ASP A 8 7.92 -12.36 -28.43
CA ASP A 8 6.94 -11.73 -29.31
C ASP A 8 5.49 -11.82 -28.78
N LEU A 9 5.29 -11.67 -27.46
CA LEU A 9 3.98 -11.85 -26.84
C LEU A 9 3.02 -10.76 -27.29
N ARG A 10 1.83 -11.16 -27.75
CA ARG A 10 0.79 -10.26 -28.24
C ARG A 10 -0.57 -10.61 -27.65
N THR A 11 -1.17 -9.67 -26.95
CA THR A 11 -2.49 -9.84 -26.31
C THR A 11 -3.44 -8.72 -26.71
N GLN A 12 -4.63 -9.10 -27.18
CA GLN A 12 -5.62 -8.17 -27.70
C GLN A 12 -6.99 -8.34 -27.04
N PHE A 13 -7.72 -7.24 -26.84
CA PHE A 13 -9.09 -7.25 -26.35
C PHE A 13 -10.06 -6.77 -27.43
N ALA A 14 -11.12 -7.53 -27.66
CA ALA A 14 -12.18 -7.11 -28.57
C ALA A 14 -13.13 -6.11 -27.90
N THR A 15 -13.24 -4.92 -28.47
CA THR A 15 -14.18 -3.86 -28.00
C THR A 15 -15.13 -3.45 -29.13
N GLU A 16 -16.21 -2.71 -28.80
CA GLU A 16 -17.13 -2.17 -29.82
C GLU A 16 -16.44 -1.15 -30.75
N ARG A 17 -15.36 -0.50 -30.29
CA ARG A 17 -14.62 0.52 -31.04
C ARG A 17 -13.50 -0.05 -31.90
N GLY A 18 -12.99 -1.24 -31.57
CA GLY A 18 -11.87 -1.86 -32.26
C GLY A 18 -11.16 -2.91 -31.39
N ARG A 19 -9.99 -3.37 -31.85
CA ARG A 19 -9.13 -4.27 -31.07
C ARG A 19 -8.12 -3.44 -30.30
N VAL A 20 -8.18 -3.50 -28.98
CA VAL A 20 -7.17 -2.90 -28.10
C VAL A 20 -5.97 -3.83 -28.10
N LYS A 21 -4.81 -3.33 -28.51
CA LYS A 21 -3.55 -4.07 -28.41
C LYS A 21 -2.89 -3.78 -27.07
N ALA A 22 -3.21 -4.59 -26.07
CA ALA A 22 -2.71 -4.36 -24.71
C ALA A 22 -1.24 -4.77 -24.53
N VAL A 23 -0.80 -5.76 -25.30
CA VAL A 23 0.59 -6.21 -25.39
C VAL A 23 0.88 -6.43 -26.88
N ASP A 24 1.95 -5.85 -27.43
CA ASP A 24 2.26 -5.93 -28.88
C ASP A 24 3.76 -6.19 -29.13
N GLY A 25 4.20 -7.43 -28.97
CA GLY A 25 5.58 -7.84 -29.26
C GLY A 25 6.51 -7.63 -28.07
N VAL A 26 6.10 -8.11 -26.90
CA VAL A 26 6.92 -8.09 -25.68
C VAL A 26 7.86 -9.28 -25.66
N ASP A 27 9.15 -8.99 -25.46
CA ASP A 27 10.21 -9.97 -25.20
C ASP A 27 10.78 -9.72 -23.81
N LEU A 28 10.75 -10.72 -22.92
CA LEU A 28 11.23 -10.59 -21.55
C LEU A 28 11.76 -11.93 -21.06
N GLU A 29 12.93 -11.94 -20.42
CA GLU A 29 13.50 -13.13 -19.78
C GLU A 29 13.63 -12.90 -18.28
N ILE A 30 13.49 -13.94 -17.46
CA ILE A 30 13.72 -13.91 -16.02
C ILE A 30 14.61 -15.10 -15.67
N ASP A 31 15.81 -14.83 -15.15
CA ASP A 31 16.75 -15.87 -14.71
C ASP A 31 16.39 -16.41 -13.32
N GLU A 32 16.92 -17.60 -12.98
CA GLU A 32 16.71 -18.21 -11.66
C GLU A 32 17.32 -17.33 -10.54
N GLY A 33 16.47 -16.95 -9.57
CA GLY A 33 16.86 -16.10 -8.44
C GLY A 33 16.92 -14.61 -8.76
N GLU A 34 16.58 -14.21 -9.99
CA GLU A 34 16.54 -12.81 -10.42
C GLU A 34 15.21 -12.16 -10.03
N THR A 35 15.27 -10.90 -9.58
CA THR A 35 14.11 -10.02 -9.45
C THR A 35 14.08 -9.00 -10.59
N VAL A 36 13.07 -9.11 -11.45
CA VAL A 36 12.85 -8.19 -12.57
C VAL A 36 11.67 -7.27 -12.29
N GLY A 37 11.90 -5.96 -12.33
CA GLY A 37 10.87 -4.93 -12.22
C GLY A 37 10.23 -4.64 -13.59
N LEU A 38 8.90 -4.56 -13.66
CA LEU A 38 8.16 -4.11 -14.85
C LEU A 38 7.40 -2.82 -14.51
N VAL A 39 7.82 -1.69 -15.09
CA VAL A 39 7.33 -0.35 -14.73
C VAL A 39 6.75 0.41 -15.91
N GLY A 40 5.98 1.47 -15.65
CA GLY A 40 5.42 2.38 -16.67
C GLY A 40 4.08 2.99 -16.27
N GLU A 41 3.57 3.94 -17.06
CA GLU A 41 2.28 4.61 -16.85
C GLU A 41 1.10 3.60 -16.73
N SER A 42 0.02 4.03 -16.08
CA SER A 42 -1.19 3.22 -15.95
C SER A 42 -1.77 2.88 -17.32
N GLY A 43 -2.16 1.62 -17.53
CA GLY A 43 -2.68 1.14 -18.82
C GLY A 43 -1.60 0.85 -19.88
N SER A 44 -0.31 0.86 -19.54
CA SER A 44 0.76 0.50 -20.49
C SER A 44 0.81 -0.99 -20.87
N GLY A 45 0.13 -1.87 -20.12
CA GLY A 45 0.04 -3.31 -20.40
C GLY A 45 0.76 -4.23 -19.40
N LYS A 46 1.28 -3.70 -18.28
CA LYS A 46 2.09 -4.44 -17.29
C LYS A 46 1.38 -5.68 -16.73
N SER A 47 0.24 -5.50 -16.05
CA SER A 47 -0.55 -6.60 -15.49
C SER A 47 -1.06 -7.55 -16.58
N VAL A 48 -1.41 -7.03 -17.77
CA VAL A 48 -1.83 -7.87 -18.91
C VAL A 48 -0.68 -8.76 -19.39
N THR A 49 0.56 -8.29 -19.36
CA THR A 49 1.74 -9.08 -19.71
C THR A 49 1.90 -10.27 -18.77
N ALA A 50 1.81 -10.04 -17.45
CA ALA A 50 1.83 -11.10 -16.45
C ALA A 50 0.65 -12.08 -16.59
N LEU A 51 -0.58 -11.58 -16.72
CA LEU A 51 -1.77 -12.42 -16.92
C LEU A 51 -1.65 -13.26 -18.19
N SER A 52 -1.10 -12.70 -19.27
CA SER A 52 -0.85 -13.42 -20.53
C SER A 52 0.21 -14.51 -20.35
N ALA A 53 1.31 -14.19 -19.68
CA ALA A 53 2.37 -15.16 -19.36
C ALA A 53 1.88 -16.31 -18.48
N MET A 54 0.91 -16.06 -17.61
CA MET A 54 0.28 -17.10 -16.79
C MET A 54 -0.90 -17.80 -17.48
N GLY A 55 -1.38 -17.30 -18.62
CA GLY A 55 -2.59 -17.75 -19.33
C GLY A 55 -3.91 -17.41 -18.60
N LEU A 56 -3.93 -16.37 -17.78
CA LEU A 56 -5.06 -15.89 -16.97
C LEU A 56 -5.86 -14.76 -17.65
N VAL A 57 -5.65 -14.51 -18.94
CA VAL A 57 -6.41 -13.51 -19.69
C VAL A 57 -7.85 -13.98 -19.87
N ASP A 58 -8.80 -13.25 -19.30
CA ASP A 58 -10.24 -13.50 -19.43
C ASP A 58 -10.82 -12.93 -20.73
N ASP A 59 -11.92 -13.53 -21.21
CA ASP A 59 -12.76 -12.97 -22.28
C ASP A 59 -13.18 -11.52 -21.95
N PRO A 60 -13.08 -10.54 -22.88
CA PRO A 60 -12.88 -10.69 -24.33
C PRO A 60 -11.40 -10.60 -24.78
N GLY A 61 -10.44 -10.82 -23.88
CA GLY A 61 -9.01 -10.83 -24.18
C GLY A 61 -8.55 -12.16 -24.79
N GLU A 62 -7.57 -12.10 -25.69
CA GLU A 62 -6.97 -13.27 -26.32
C GLU A 62 -5.46 -13.03 -26.54
N VAL A 63 -4.63 -14.03 -26.21
CA VAL A 63 -3.23 -14.10 -26.64
C VAL A 63 -3.23 -14.54 -28.11
N VAL A 64 -2.90 -13.61 -29.01
CA VAL A 64 -3.02 -13.80 -30.47
C VAL A 64 -1.71 -14.21 -31.13
N GLY A 65 -0.60 -14.13 -30.42
CA GLY A 65 0.73 -14.47 -30.90
C GLY A 65 1.79 -14.42 -29.80
N GLY A 66 2.97 -14.92 -30.15
CA GLY A 66 4.10 -15.11 -29.24
C GLY A 66 4.12 -16.48 -28.56
N GLU A 67 5.16 -16.69 -27.78
CA GLU A 67 5.43 -17.92 -27.04
C GLU A 67 5.88 -17.56 -25.62
N VAL A 68 5.47 -18.36 -24.63
CA VAL A 68 5.88 -18.19 -23.23
C VAL A 68 6.35 -19.53 -22.72
N THR A 69 7.60 -19.60 -22.33
CA THR A 69 8.28 -20.84 -21.97
C THR A 69 8.74 -20.81 -20.53
N LEU A 70 8.39 -21.86 -19.77
CA LEU A 70 8.85 -22.09 -18.40
C LEU A 70 9.84 -23.25 -18.38
N THR A 71 11.03 -23.02 -17.82
CA THR A 71 12.04 -24.06 -17.62
C THR A 71 11.78 -24.78 -16.29
N SER A 72 11.36 -26.04 -16.35
CA SER A 72 11.17 -26.88 -15.15
C SER A 72 11.47 -28.35 -15.46
N PRO A 73 12.68 -28.85 -15.16
CA PRO A 73 13.07 -30.22 -15.48
C PRO A 73 12.14 -31.28 -14.87
N SER A 74 11.73 -31.06 -13.61
CA SER A 74 10.82 -31.95 -12.89
C SER A 74 9.44 -32.02 -13.54
N LEU A 75 8.86 -30.86 -13.86
CA LEU A 75 7.52 -30.79 -14.43
C LEU A 75 7.50 -31.24 -15.89
N ALA A 76 8.55 -30.94 -16.65
CA ALA A 76 8.72 -31.42 -18.02
C ALA A 76 8.78 -32.96 -18.06
N GLU A 77 9.47 -33.59 -17.11
CA GLU A 77 9.47 -35.05 -16.97
C GLU A 77 8.08 -35.61 -16.63
N GLU A 78 7.38 -35.01 -15.66
CA GLU A 78 6.02 -35.40 -15.29
C GLU A 78 5.06 -35.30 -16.49
N PHE A 79 5.07 -34.20 -17.22
CA PHE A 79 4.19 -33.99 -18.37
C PHE A 79 4.51 -34.93 -19.53
N ARG A 80 5.79 -35.28 -19.74
CA ARG A 80 6.19 -36.29 -20.72
C ARG A 80 5.61 -37.68 -20.41
N GLU A 81 5.42 -38.00 -19.13
CA GLU A 81 4.79 -39.25 -18.71
C GLU A 81 3.25 -39.18 -18.72
N ALA A 82 2.68 -38.04 -18.33
CA ALA A 82 1.24 -37.87 -18.14
C ALA A 82 0.46 -37.70 -19.45
N TYR A 83 1.05 -37.07 -20.47
CA TYR A 83 0.40 -36.76 -21.73
C TYR A 83 0.89 -37.67 -22.86
N ARG A 84 -0.03 -38.14 -23.72
CA ARG A 84 0.32 -39.05 -24.84
C ARG A 84 1.13 -38.40 -25.97
N ASP A 85 1.00 -37.08 -26.12
CA ASP A 85 1.68 -36.27 -27.13
C ASP A 85 1.90 -34.84 -26.58
N PRO A 86 2.91 -34.65 -25.70
CA PRO A 86 3.19 -33.37 -25.04
C PRO A 86 3.94 -32.43 -25.98
N GLN A 87 3.29 -31.98 -27.06
CA GLN A 87 3.91 -31.08 -28.05
C GLN A 87 4.34 -29.73 -27.46
N PHE A 88 3.80 -29.38 -26.30
CA PHE A 88 4.11 -28.18 -25.53
C PHE A 88 5.32 -28.35 -24.59
N VAL A 89 6.06 -29.47 -24.67
CA VAL A 89 7.25 -29.73 -23.86
C VAL A 89 8.44 -30.05 -24.76
N GLU A 90 9.50 -29.25 -24.68
CA GLU A 90 10.77 -29.47 -25.40
C GLU A 90 11.95 -29.51 -24.42
N GLY A 91 12.55 -30.69 -24.23
CA GLY A 91 13.61 -30.86 -23.23
C GLY A 91 13.09 -30.63 -21.79
N ASP A 92 13.57 -29.57 -21.17
CA ASP A 92 13.18 -29.09 -19.83
C ASP A 92 12.25 -27.87 -19.89
N GLU A 93 11.94 -27.39 -21.09
CA GLU A 93 11.11 -26.22 -21.37
C GLU A 93 9.65 -26.63 -21.61
N ILE A 94 8.72 -25.83 -21.11
CA ILE A 94 7.28 -26.02 -21.21
C ILE A 94 6.67 -24.75 -21.83
N ASP A 95 6.12 -24.85 -23.03
CA ASP A 95 5.36 -23.77 -23.67
C ASP A 95 3.98 -23.65 -23.02
N ILE A 96 3.82 -22.59 -22.23
CA ILE A 96 2.58 -22.25 -21.51
C ILE A 96 1.46 -21.92 -22.50
N THR A 97 1.77 -21.27 -23.63
CA THR A 97 0.77 -20.83 -24.60
C THR A 97 0.13 -22.00 -25.36
N ALA A 98 0.87 -23.09 -25.56
CA ALA A 98 0.37 -24.32 -26.15
C ALA A 98 -0.12 -25.36 -25.12
N ALA A 99 0.16 -25.16 -23.83
CA ALA A 99 -0.20 -26.11 -22.78
C ALA A 99 -1.73 -26.23 -22.62
N PRO A 100 -2.25 -27.46 -22.43
CA PRO A 100 -3.67 -27.64 -22.12
C PRO A 100 -3.99 -27.12 -20.71
N GLU A 101 -5.23 -26.70 -20.50
CA GLU A 101 -5.73 -26.19 -19.20
C GLU A 101 -5.41 -27.11 -18.00
N SER A 102 -5.34 -28.43 -18.19
CA SER A 102 -4.95 -29.35 -17.12
C SER A 102 -3.47 -29.25 -16.72
N ALA A 103 -2.58 -28.90 -17.64
CA ALA A 103 -1.17 -28.64 -17.37
C ALA A 103 -0.98 -27.24 -16.78
N LEU A 104 -1.70 -26.24 -17.32
CA LEU A 104 -1.70 -24.88 -16.78
C LEU A 104 -2.09 -24.82 -15.30
N ARG A 105 -3.07 -25.64 -14.89
CA ARG A 105 -3.45 -25.79 -13.48
C ARG A 105 -2.37 -26.41 -12.60
N SER A 106 -1.45 -27.21 -13.14
CA SER A 106 -0.32 -27.73 -12.36
C SER A 106 0.81 -26.72 -12.25
N ILE A 107 0.95 -25.84 -13.26
CA ILE A 107 1.94 -24.75 -13.27
C ILE A 107 1.50 -23.64 -12.32
N ARG A 108 0.27 -23.14 -12.46
CA ARG A 108 -0.30 -22.07 -11.62
C ARG A 108 -0.49 -22.55 -10.20
N GLY A 109 -0.07 -21.73 -9.23
CA GLY A 109 -0.11 -22.06 -7.81
C GLY A 109 0.89 -23.15 -7.42
N GLY A 110 1.64 -23.75 -8.36
CA GLY A 110 2.67 -24.75 -8.10
C GLY A 110 4.06 -24.21 -8.40
N GLU A 111 4.40 -24.08 -9.69
CA GLU A 111 5.70 -23.53 -10.15
C GLU A 111 5.66 -22.01 -10.32
N MET A 112 4.50 -21.44 -10.67
CA MET A 112 4.28 -20.01 -10.83
C MET A 112 3.10 -19.55 -9.97
N SER A 113 3.25 -18.47 -9.23
CA SER A 113 2.18 -17.89 -8.41
C SER A 113 2.09 -16.39 -8.57
N MET A 114 0.96 -15.81 -8.19
CA MET A 114 0.71 -14.37 -8.34
C MET A 114 0.11 -13.79 -7.06
N ILE A 115 0.64 -12.65 -6.63
CA ILE A 115 -0.01 -11.73 -5.69
C ILE A 115 -0.78 -10.72 -6.53
N PHE A 116 -2.10 -10.66 -6.32
CA PHE A 116 -2.97 -9.73 -7.03
C PHE A 116 -3.03 -8.36 -6.32
N GLN A 117 -3.32 -7.31 -7.10
CA GLN A 117 -3.25 -5.88 -6.74
C GLN A 117 -4.12 -5.40 -5.56
N ASP A 118 -5.19 -6.11 -5.15
CA ASP A 118 -6.05 -5.68 -4.02
C ASP A 118 -6.56 -6.85 -3.14
N PRO A 119 -6.11 -6.95 -1.86
CA PRO A 119 -6.59 -7.91 -0.88
C PRO A 119 -8.10 -8.04 -0.73
N MET A 120 -8.83 -6.92 -0.77
CA MET A 120 -10.27 -6.94 -0.52
C MET A 120 -11.05 -7.56 -1.68
N THR A 121 -10.53 -7.45 -2.90
CA THR A 121 -11.15 -8.06 -4.07
C THR A 121 -10.68 -9.51 -4.27
N SER A 122 -9.48 -9.84 -3.80
CA SER A 122 -8.88 -11.17 -3.95
C SER A 122 -9.26 -12.15 -2.85
N LEU A 123 -9.45 -11.72 -1.60
CA LEU A 123 -9.86 -12.60 -0.50
C LEU A 123 -11.38 -12.80 -0.47
N ASN A 124 -11.82 -14.03 -0.20
CA ASN A 124 -13.22 -14.34 -0.02
C ASN A 124 -13.66 -14.02 1.42
N PRO A 125 -14.52 -13.00 1.65
CA PRO A 125 -14.90 -12.58 3.00
C PRO A 125 -15.78 -13.60 3.74
N ALA A 126 -16.29 -14.62 3.04
CA ALA A 126 -17.15 -15.65 3.60
C ALA A 126 -16.40 -16.92 4.04
N LEU A 127 -15.09 -17.00 3.79
CA LEU A 127 -14.23 -18.13 4.19
C LEU A 127 -13.22 -17.65 5.24
N THR A 128 -12.77 -18.56 6.10
CA THR A 128 -11.70 -18.22 7.05
C THR A 128 -10.36 -18.08 6.32
N VAL A 129 -9.41 -17.40 6.95
CA VAL A 129 -8.04 -17.25 6.44
C VAL A 129 -7.38 -18.61 6.25
N GLY A 130 -7.53 -19.49 7.24
CA GLY A 130 -7.00 -20.85 7.18
C GLY A 130 -7.57 -21.69 6.05
N GLU A 131 -8.88 -21.61 5.81
CA GLU A 131 -9.53 -22.34 4.72
C GLU A 131 -8.98 -21.93 3.34
N GLN A 132 -8.72 -20.63 3.14
CA GLN A 132 -8.21 -20.10 1.87
C GLN A 132 -6.75 -20.49 1.62
N VAL A 133 -5.89 -20.44 2.64
CA VAL A 133 -4.50 -20.91 2.51
C VAL A 133 -4.45 -22.44 2.32
N ALA A 134 -5.25 -23.18 3.08
CA ALA A 134 -5.34 -24.63 2.98
C ALA A 134 -5.92 -25.11 1.63
N GLU A 135 -6.78 -24.33 0.99
CA GLU A 135 -7.32 -24.63 -0.34
C GLU A 135 -6.18 -24.77 -1.37
N SER A 136 -5.25 -23.82 -1.39
CA SER A 136 -4.07 -23.85 -2.26
C SER A 136 -3.22 -25.10 -2.02
N LEU A 137 -2.93 -25.44 -0.75
CA LEU A 137 -2.17 -26.64 -0.39
C LEU A 137 -2.87 -27.94 -0.83
N ARG A 138 -4.20 -28.01 -0.68
CA ARG A 138 -5.00 -29.19 -1.06
C ARG A 138 -5.05 -29.42 -2.56
N LEU A 139 -5.12 -28.35 -3.34
CA LEU A 139 -5.21 -28.43 -4.80
C LEU A 139 -3.89 -28.93 -5.42
N HIS A 140 -2.74 -28.53 -4.86
CA HIS A 140 -1.44 -28.75 -5.50
C HIS A 140 -0.53 -29.79 -4.79
N GLN A 141 -0.49 -29.85 -3.46
CA GLN A 141 0.51 -30.68 -2.74
C GLN A 141 0.00 -32.03 -2.22
N TYR A 142 -1.27 -32.14 -1.82
CA TYR A 142 -1.79 -33.37 -1.16
C TYR A 142 -2.68 -34.28 -2.03
N GLY A 143 -2.90 -33.93 -3.31
CA GLY A 143 -3.35 -34.84 -4.36
C GLY A 143 -4.76 -35.46 -4.22
N GLY A 144 -5.66 -35.04 -5.12
CA GLY A 144 -6.42 -35.99 -5.95
C GLY A 144 -7.81 -36.44 -5.50
N ARG A 145 -8.84 -35.79 -6.03
CA ARG A 145 -10.06 -36.51 -6.50
C ARG A 145 -10.45 -36.06 -7.90
N LYS A 146 -10.45 -37.02 -8.84
CA LYS A 146 -11.08 -36.84 -10.17
C LYS A 146 -12.50 -36.30 -10.02
N LYS A 147 -12.83 -35.25 -10.78
CA LYS A 147 -14.21 -34.79 -10.93
C LYS A 147 -14.63 -34.75 -12.39
N ASP A 148 -15.09 -35.90 -12.88
CA ASP A 148 -16.05 -35.91 -13.97
C ASP A 148 -17.42 -35.50 -13.40
N SER A 149 -17.85 -34.27 -13.74
CA SER A 149 -19.23 -33.74 -13.72
C SER A 149 -19.41 -32.44 -12.91
N TRP A 150 -20.00 -31.46 -13.59
CA TRP A 150 -20.43 -30.13 -13.13
C TRP A 150 -21.19 -30.14 -11.78
N LEU A 151 -21.91 -31.22 -11.48
CA LEU A 151 -22.63 -31.42 -10.22
C LEU A 151 -21.71 -31.61 -8.99
N ASN A 152 -20.48 -32.06 -9.17
CA ASN A 152 -19.52 -32.23 -8.08
C ASN A 152 -18.73 -30.95 -7.78
N ALA A 153 -18.51 -30.09 -8.77
CA ALA A 153 -17.92 -28.76 -8.56
C ALA A 153 -18.87 -27.86 -7.76
N VAL A 154 -20.18 -27.87 -8.09
CA VAL A 154 -21.21 -27.17 -7.31
C VAL A 154 -21.32 -27.68 -5.87
N ARG A 155 -20.95 -28.94 -5.62
CA ARG A 155 -20.93 -29.56 -4.28
C ARG A 155 -19.65 -29.28 -3.49
N GLU A 156 -18.62 -28.76 -4.15
CA GLU A 156 -17.37 -28.26 -3.56
C GLU A 156 -17.50 -26.77 -3.19
N ILE A 157 -18.25 -26.01 -4.00
CA ILE A 157 -18.58 -24.59 -3.78
C ILE A 157 -19.68 -24.41 -2.71
N LEU A 158 -20.53 -25.42 -2.48
CA LEU A 158 -21.50 -25.40 -1.38
C LEU A 158 -20.79 -25.73 -0.06
N PRO A 159 -20.91 -24.86 0.97
CA PRO A 159 -20.38 -25.20 2.29
C PRO A 159 -21.05 -26.48 2.75
N LYS A 160 -20.27 -27.49 3.09
CA LYS A 160 -20.80 -28.50 4.01
C LYS A 160 -21.14 -27.72 5.28
N ILE A 161 -22.43 -27.60 5.56
CA ILE A 161 -22.92 -27.23 6.88
C ILE A 161 -22.33 -28.28 7.86
N GLY A 162 -21.23 -27.92 8.53
CA GLY A 162 -20.43 -28.79 9.37
C GLY A 162 -19.00 -28.95 8.82
N GLY A 163 -18.06 -28.28 9.48
CA GLY A 163 -16.63 -28.34 9.22
C GLY A 163 -16.15 -29.76 8.97
N GLY A 164 -15.51 -29.96 7.81
CA GLY A 164 -14.68 -31.14 7.62
C GLY A 164 -13.36 -30.86 8.31
N GLU A 165 -12.94 -31.76 9.21
CA GLU A 165 -11.57 -31.76 9.76
C GLU A 165 -10.59 -31.51 8.61
N LEU A 166 -9.86 -30.40 8.69
CA LEU A 166 -8.67 -30.21 7.86
C LEU A 166 -7.73 -31.38 8.15
N ASP A 167 -7.10 -31.93 7.11
CA ASP A 167 -6.08 -32.97 7.33
C ASP A 167 -5.01 -32.35 8.23
N GLU A 168 -4.62 -33.03 9.30
CA GLU A 168 -3.72 -32.50 10.34
C GLU A 168 -2.43 -31.93 9.74
N ALA A 169 -1.87 -32.60 8.73
CA ALA A 169 -0.71 -32.13 7.97
C ALA A 169 -0.95 -30.84 7.16
N VAL A 170 -2.17 -30.61 6.66
CA VAL A 170 -2.52 -29.37 5.93
C VAL A 170 -2.69 -28.22 6.92
N VAL A 171 -3.26 -28.47 8.10
CA VAL A 171 -3.36 -27.47 9.17
C VAL A 171 -1.96 -27.05 9.61
N GLU A 172 -1.11 -28.02 9.93
CA GLU A 172 0.28 -27.78 10.33
C GLU A 172 1.01 -26.93 9.28
N ARG A 173 0.94 -27.33 8.00
CA ARG A 173 1.55 -26.55 6.92
C ARG A 173 0.92 -25.16 6.74
N THR A 174 -0.38 -25.01 6.97
CA THR A 174 -1.05 -23.70 6.92
C THR A 174 -0.55 -22.77 8.03
N VAL A 175 -0.42 -23.30 9.26
CA VAL A 175 0.13 -22.56 10.40
C VAL A 175 1.60 -22.19 10.15
N GLU A 176 2.39 -23.08 9.58
CA GLU A 176 3.76 -22.79 9.17
C GLU A 176 3.81 -21.65 8.15
N VAL A 177 3.05 -21.71 7.05
CA VAL A 177 3.04 -20.66 6.02
C VAL A 177 2.57 -19.32 6.59
N LEU A 178 1.54 -19.32 7.44
CA LEU A 178 1.10 -18.11 8.14
C LEU A 178 2.19 -17.56 9.08
N SER A 179 2.99 -18.44 9.70
CA SER A 179 4.16 -18.02 10.49
C SER A 179 5.27 -17.44 9.62
N GLU A 180 5.56 -18.07 8.48
CA GLU A 180 6.56 -17.63 7.48
C GLU A 180 6.26 -16.20 7.00
N VAL A 181 4.97 -15.85 6.79
CA VAL A 181 4.57 -14.48 6.39
C VAL A 181 4.41 -13.50 7.55
N GLY A 182 4.74 -13.90 8.78
CA GLY A 182 4.69 -13.04 9.96
C GLY A 182 3.29 -12.76 10.51
N ILE A 183 2.30 -13.64 10.28
CA ILE A 183 1.02 -13.55 10.99
C ILE A 183 1.25 -13.94 12.46
N PRO A 184 0.95 -13.07 13.44
CA PRO A 184 1.12 -13.40 14.84
C PRO A 184 0.14 -14.52 15.24
N GLU A 185 0.60 -15.42 16.12
CA GLU A 185 -0.22 -16.52 16.67
C GLU A 185 -1.09 -17.25 15.63
N PRO A 186 -0.49 -17.81 14.57
CA PRO A 186 -1.24 -18.28 13.41
C PRO A 186 -2.20 -19.44 13.74
N THR A 187 -1.89 -20.23 14.77
CA THR A 187 -2.78 -21.27 15.31
C THR A 187 -4.13 -20.72 15.78
N ALA A 188 -4.12 -19.55 16.44
CA ALA A 188 -5.35 -18.92 16.95
C ALA A 188 -6.13 -18.21 15.84
N ARG A 189 -5.43 -17.64 14.85
CA ARG A 189 -6.02 -16.82 13.78
C ARG A 189 -6.48 -17.59 12.55
N ILE A 190 -6.24 -18.90 12.48
CA ILE A 190 -6.61 -19.74 11.33
C ILE A 190 -8.13 -19.76 11.07
N ASP A 191 -8.93 -19.59 12.13
CA ASP A 191 -10.40 -19.59 12.10
C ASP A 191 -11.02 -18.19 11.94
N GLU A 192 -10.20 -17.14 11.89
CA GLU A 192 -10.64 -15.76 11.70
C GLU A 192 -10.92 -15.45 10.21
N TYR A 193 -11.75 -14.45 9.97
CA TYR A 193 -12.15 -14.01 8.64
C TYR A 193 -11.33 -12.81 8.16
N PRO A 194 -11.21 -12.59 6.83
CA PRO A 194 -10.44 -11.46 6.28
C PRO A 194 -10.84 -10.09 6.85
N HIS A 195 -12.13 -9.86 7.14
CA HIS A 195 -12.59 -8.57 7.66
C HIS A 195 -12.16 -8.29 9.11
N GLU A 196 -11.69 -9.31 9.84
CA GLU A 196 -11.14 -9.22 11.19
C GLU A 196 -9.63 -8.89 11.18
N PHE A 197 -8.99 -8.99 10.01
CA PHE A 197 -7.57 -8.68 9.81
C PHE A 197 -7.35 -7.22 9.43
N SER A 198 -6.19 -6.66 9.84
CA SER A 198 -5.67 -5.37 9.37
C SER A 198 -5.33 -5.41 7.87
N GLY A 199 -5.14 -4.26 7.23
CA GLY A 199 -4.75 -4.20 5.80
C GLY A 199 -3.45 -4.96 5.53
N GLY A 200 -2.42 -4.73 6.34
CA GLY A 200 -1.14 -5.44 6.25
C GLY A 200 -1.27 -6.95 6.50
N MET A 201 -2.08 -7.37 7.48
CA MET A 201 -2.35 -8.79 7.71
C MET A 201 -3.07 -9.45 6.51
N ARG A 202 -4.03 -8.76 5.88
CA ARG A 202 -4.68 -9.28 4.66
C ARG A 202 -3.68 -9.44 3.51
N GLN A 203 -2.75 -8.50 3.36
CA GLN A 203 -1.67 -8.62 2.39
C GLN A 203 -0.77 -9.83 2.69
N ARG A 204 -0.36 -10.01 3.95
CA ARG A 204 0.40 -11.20 4.38
C ARG A 204 -0.34 -12.50 4.09
N VAL A 205 -1.66 -12.53 4.25
CA VAL A 205 -2.50 -13.69 3.87
C VAL A 205 -2.48 -13.94 2.36
N LEU A 206 -2.55 -12.91 1.52
CA LEU A 206 -2.38 -13.09 0.06
C LEU A 206 -1.01 -13.65 -0.29
N ILE A 207 0.05 -13.14 0.34
CA ILE A 207 1.41 -13.65 0.17
C ILE A 207 1.47 -15.11 0.62
N ALA A 208 0.86 -15.47 1.75
CA ALA A 208 0.77 -16.85 2.23
C ALA A 208 0.06 -17.76 1.22
N ILE A 209 -1.04 -17.31 0.62
CA ILE A 209 -1.75 -18.06 -0.44
C ILE A 209 -0.83 -18.27 -1.64
N ALA A 210 -0.12 -17.22 -2.08
CA ALA A 210 0.78 -17.29 -3.22
C ALA A 210 1.99 -18.20 -2.98
N LEU A 211 2.52 -18.20 -1.76
CA LEU A 211 3.71 -18.96 -1.36
C LEU A 211 3.43 -20.32 -0.74
N ALA A 212 2.16 -20.66 -0.50
CA ALA A 212 1.75 -21.91 0.12
C ALA A 212 2.42 -23.13 -0.53
N CYS A 213 2.56 -23.09 -1.85
CA CYS A 213 3.14 -24.18 -2.63
C CYS A 213 4.63 -24.01 -2.99
N ARG A 214 5.28 -22.94 -2.52
CA ARG A 214 6.68 -22.58 -2.79
C ARG A 214 7.00 -22.51 -4.30
N PRO A 215 6.42 -21.53 -5.02
CA PRO A 215 6.63 -21.38 -6.45
C PRO A 215 8.09 -21.06 -6.77
N LYS A 216 8.54 -21.39 -7.99
CA LYS A 216 9.86 -20.93 -8.48
C LYS A 216 9.81 -19.50 -8.99
N LEU A 217 8.66 -19.07 -9.51
CA LEU A 217 8.41 -17.71 -9.97
C LEU A 217 7.23 -17.10 -9.23
N LEU A 218 7.46 -15.96 -8.59
CA LEU A 218 6.44 -15.11 -7.99
C LEU A 218 6.19 -13.90 -8.88
N VAL A 219 4.95 -13.71 -9.32
CA VAL A 219 4.50 -12.46 -9.95
C VAL A 219 3.86 -11.60 -8.87
N ALA A 220 4.48 -10.48 -8.53
CA ALA A 220 3.95 -9.54 -7.55
C ALA A 220 3.36 -8.33 -8.30
N ASP A 221 2.04 -8.31 -8.49
CA ASP A 221 1.36 -7.21 -9.18
C ASP A 221 0.89 -6.16 -8.18
N GLU A 222 1.65 -5.07 -8.07
CA GLU A 222 1.41 -3.96 -7.16
C GLU A 222 1.17 -4.43 -5.70
N PRO A 223 2.10 -5.23 -5.12
CA PRO A 223 1.90 -5.92 -3.85
C PRO A 223 1.81 -4.99 -2.63
N THR A 224 2.09 -3.70 -2.80
CA THR A 224 2.09 -2.69 -1.72
C THR A 224 1.05 -1.59 -1.94
N THR A 225 0.25 -1.68 -3.01
CA THR A 225 -0.77 -0.67 -3.29
C THR A 225 -1.79 -0.58 -2.14
N ALA A 226 -2.17 0.65 -1.80
CA ALA A 226 -3.10 0.98 -0.71
C ALA A 226 -2.64 0.60 0.72
N LEU A 227 -1.34 0.34 0.91
CA LEU A 227 -0.71 0.22 2.23
C LEU A 227 -0.02 1.54 2.60
N ASP A 228 0.12 1.79 3.90
CA ASP A 228 0.96 2.89 4.38
C ASP A 228 2.46 2.56 4.24
N VAL A 229 3.31 3.58 4.29
CA VAL A 229 4.76 3.45 4.03
C VAL A 229 5.47 2.46 4.95
N THR A 230 5.07 2.34 6.22
CA THR A 230 5.72 1.41 7.16
C THR A 230 5.28 -0.03 6.88
N ILE A 231 4.00 -0.26 6.59
CA ILE A 231 3.51 -1.59 6.20
C ILE A 231 4.05 -1.99 4.83
N GLN A 232 4.15 -1.06 3.88
CA GLN A 232 4.79 -1.28 2.57
C GLN A 232 6.22 -1.78 2.76
N ALA A 233 7.05 -1.06 3.53
CA ALA A 233 8.43 -1.48 3.80
C ALA A 233 8.49 -2.90 4.40
N GLN A 234 7.66 -3.20 5.40
CA GLN A 234 7.59 -4.53 5.99
C GLN A 234 7.20 -5.64 5.01
N ILE A 235 6.30 -5.35 4.07
CA ILE A 235 5.85 -6.32 3.06
C ILE A 235 6.94 -6.54 2.02
N LEU A 236 7.66 -5.50 1.60
CA LEU A 236 8.79 -5.62 0.68
C LEU A 236 9.94 -6.41 1.31
N ASP A 237 10.31 -6.09 2.55
CA ASP A 237 11.33 -6.82 3.30
C ASP A 237 10.92 -8.30 3.44
N LEU A 238 9.66 -8.57 3.78
CA LEU A 238 9.13 -9.94 3.85
C LEU A 238 9.27 -10.69 2.51
N ILE A 239 8.89 -10.05 1.40
CA ILE A 239 8.96 -10.70 0.08
C ILE A 239 10.42 -10.97 -0.31
N ASN A 240 11.33 -10.05 -0.02
CA ASN A 240 12.76 -10.19 -0.26
C ASN A 240 13.37 -11.32 0.58
N ASP A 241 13.10 -11.35 1.89
CA ASP A 241 13.56 -12.41 2.78
C ASP A 241 13.05 -13.79 2.31
N LEU A 242 11.78 -13.88 1.90
CA LEU A 242 11.20 -15.12 1.37
C LEU A 242 11.80 -15.50 0.02
N GLN A 243 12.12 -14.53 -0.84
CA GLN A 243 12.78 -14.75 -2.12
C GLN A 243 14.17 -15.35 -1.93
N ASP A 244 14.95 -14.80 -1.00
CA ASP A 244 16.28 -15.30 -0.61
C ASP A 244 16.21 -16.70 0.03
N ASP A 245 15.31 -16.90 0.99
CA ASP A 245 15.17 -18.15 1.74
C ASP A 245 14.70 -19.32 0.87
N LEU A 246 13.81 -19.04 -0.10
CA LEU A 246 13.23 -20.04 -0.99
C LEU A 246 13.97 -20.14 -2.33
N GLY A 247 14.89 -19.22 -2.64
CA GLY A 247 15.59 -19.14 -3.92
C GLY A 247 14.64 -18.92 -5.10
N MET A 248 13.59 -18.12 -4.90
CA MET A 248 12.59 -17.85 -5.93
C MET A 248 13.07 -16.76 -6.89
N SER A 249 12.52 -16.74 -8.09
CA SER A 249 12.66 -15.59 -9.01
C SER A 249 11.38 -14.76 -8.92
N MET A 250 11.48 -13.47 -9.22
CA MET A 250 10.36 -12.56 -9.04
C MET A 250 10.16 -11.64 -10.25
N LEU A 251 8.91 -11.48 -10.67
CA LEU A 251 8.47 -10.39 -11.54
C LEU A 251 7.70 -9.39 -10.69
N MET A 252 8.31 -8.25 -10.38
CA MET A 252 7.71 -7.18 -9.60
C MET A 252 7.06 -6.16 -10.54
N ILE A 253 5.75 -6.02 -10.49
CA ILE A 253 5.04 -4.97 -11.24
C ILE A 253 4.69 -3.86 -10.25
N THR A 254 5.19 -2.66 -10.51
CA THR A 254 4.89 -1.49 -9.69
C THR A 254 4.93 -0.22 -10.53
N HIS A 255 4.29 0.83 -10.03
CA HIS A 255 4.45 2.18 -10.55
C HIS A 255 5.40 3.03 -9.70
N ASP A 256 5.84 2.52 -8.53
CA ASP A 256 6.80 3.17 -7.65
C ASP A 256 8.23 2.79 -8.06
N LEU A 257 8.95 3.76 -8.63
CA LEU A 257 10.34 3.59 -9.06
C LEU A 257 11.31 3.51 -7.87
N GLY A 258 10.97 4.06 -6.70
CA GLY A 258 11.77 3.88 -5.47
C GLY A 258 11.78 2.43 -5.02
N VAL A 259 10.63 1.75 -5.07
CA VAL A 259 10.55 0.31 -4.78
C VAL A 259 11.39 -0.50 -5.77
N VAL A 260 11.39 -0.16 -7.06
CA VAL A 260 12.24 -0.85 -8.05
C VAL A 260 13.72 -0.62 -7.80
N ALA A 261 14.12 0.61 -7.47
CA ALA A 261 15.50 0.96 -7.16
C ALA A 261 16.06 0.10 -6.01
N GLU A 262 15.24 -0.21 -5.02
CA GLU A 262 15.65 -0.93 -3.82
C GLU A 262 15.52 -2.45 -3.91
N THR A 263 14.60 -2.98 -4.72
CA THR A 263 14.23 -4.42 -4.68
C THR A 263 14.58 -5.22 -5.92
N CYS A 264 14.84 -4.57 -7.06
CA CYS A 264 15.00 -5.26 -8.34
C CYS A 264 16.46 -5.29 -8.80
N ASP A 265 16.88 -6.39 -9.42
CA ASP A 265 18.20 -6.50 -10.07
C ASP A 265 18.19 -5.83 -11.45
N ARG A 266 17.07 -5.99 -12.17
CA ARG A 266 16.85 -5.50 -13.53
C ARG A 266 15.48 -4.86 -13.67
N VAL A 267 15.35 -3.88 -14.56
CA VAL A 267 14.07 -3.22 -14.84
C VAL A 267 13.77 -3.24 -16.33
N ALA A 268 12.51 -3.52 -16.67
CA ALA A 268 11.91 -3.36 -17.97
C ALA A 268 10.86 -2.24 -17.91
N VAL A 269 11.04 -1.22 -18.74
CA VAL A 269 10.17 -0.05 -18.81
C VAL A 269 9.19 -0.24 -19.97
N MET A 270 7.90 -0.26 -19.65
CA MET A 270 6.83 -0.53 -20.60
C MET A 270 6.04 0.73 -20.95
N TYR A 271 5.81 0.93 -22.25
CA TYR A 271 4.97 1.99 -22.79
C TYR A 271 4.06 1.47 -23.91
N ALA A 272 2.76 1.71 -23.76
CA ALA A 272 1.73 1.43 -24.76
C ALA A 272 1.83 0.03 -25.43
N GLY A 273 1.98 -1.02 -24.62
CA GLY A 273 2.01 -2.41 -25.08
C GLY A 273 3.40 -2.98 -25.39
N GLU A 274 4.46 -2.18 -25.31
CA GLU A 274 5.83 -2.61 -25.62
C GLU A 274 6.81 -2.31 -24.48
N ILE A 275 7.84 -3.15 -24.33
CA ILE A 275 9.04 -2.78 -23.56
C ILE A 275 9.84 -1.81 -24.44
N VAL A 276 10.09 -0.62 -23.91
CA VAL A 276 10.84 0.44 -24.61
C VAL A 276 12.28 0.56 -24.11
N GLU A 277 12.56 0.10 -22.90
CA GLU A 277 13.91 0.07 -22.35
C GLU A 277 14.04 -1.05 -21.31
N GLU A 278 15.20 -1.69 -21.26
CA GLU A 278 15.48 -2.77 -20.32
C GLU A 278 16.97 -2.80 -19.99
N GLY A 279 17.30 -2.98 -18.71
CA GLY A 279 18.69 -3.13 -18.27
C GLY A 279 18.82 -3.17 -16.75
N PRO A 280 20.04 -3.38 -16.22
CA PRO A 280 20.28 -3.41 -14.77
C PRO A 280 19.74 -2.13 -14.12
N VAL A 281 19.13 -2.25 -12.95
CA VAL A 281 18.48 -1.12 -12.27
C VAL A 281 19.45 0.05 -12.08
N GLU A 282 20.68 -0.22 -11.62
CA GLU A 282 21.70 0.82 -11.49
C GLU A 282 22.03 1.56 -12.80
N GLU A 283 22.01 0.87 -13.94
CA GLU A 283 22.33 1.49 -15.23
C GLU A 283 21.15 2.36 -15.72
N ILE A 284 19.92 1.85 -15.58
CA ILE A 284 18.71 2.57 -16.04
C ILE A 284 18.47 3.84 -15.24
N PHE A 285 18.67 3.81 -13.92
CA PHE A 285 18.49 5.00 -13.06
C PHE A 285 19.59 6.05 -13.27
N ARG A 286 20.80 5.64 -13.69
CA ARG A 286 21.92 6.57 -13.91
C ARG A 286 22.02 7.09 -15.34
N ASN A 287 21.76 6.24 -16.33
CA ASN A 287 21.94 6.51 -17.75
C ASN A 287 20.68 6.10 -18.55
N PRO A 288 19.49 6.63 -18.24
CA PRO A 288 18.28 6.30 -18.98
C PRO A 288 18.43 6.69 -20.47
N SER A 289 18.32 5.69 -21.35
CA SER A 289 18.62 5.84 -22.78
C SER A 289 17.37 6.01 -23.65
N HIS A 290 16.18 5.74 -23.12
CA HIS A 290 14.93 6.07 -23.80
C HIS A 290 14.31 7.36 -23.23
N PRO A 291 13.92 8.34 -24.08
CA PRO A 291 13.28 9.60 -23.65
C PRO A 291 12.12 9.47 -22.66
N TYR A 292 11.29 8.43 -22.82
CA TYR A 292 10.19 8.14 -21.89
C TYR A 292 10.69 7.73 -20.50
N THR A 293 11.73 6.89 -20.40
CA THR A 293 12.30 6.47 -19.13
C THR A 293 12.91 7.64 -18.40
N TYR A 294 13.68 8.48 -19.11
CA TYR A 294 14.21 9.72 -18.57
C TYR A 294 13.08 10.63 -18.06
N ALA A 295 12.04 10.84 -18.87
CA ALA A 295 10.88 11.65 -18.49
C ALA A 295 10.09 11.10 -17.28
N LEU A 296 10.02 9.78 -17.11
CA LEU A 296 9.43 9.12 -15.93
C LEU A 296 10.26 9.39 -14.68
N LEU A 297 11.59 9.21 -14.74
CA LEU A 297 12.50 9.47 -13.63
C LEU A 297 12.46 10.96 -13.24
N GLU A 298 12.41 11.84 -14.24
CA GLU A 298 12.32 13.29 -14.01
C GLU A 298 11.01 13.75 -13.36
N SER A 299 9.96 12.93 -13.45
CA SER A 299 8.66 13.18 -12.81
C SER A 299 8.63 12.82 -11.32
N ILE A 300 9.64 12.11 -10.81
CA ILE A 300 9.71 11.71 -9.39
C ILE A 300 9.99 12.95 -8.52
N PRO A 301 9.22 13.18 -7.44
CA PRO A 301 9.52 14.23 -6.48
C PRO A 301 10.90 14.05 -5.83
N THR A 302 11.75 15.07 -5.93
CA THR A 302 13.11 15.10 -5.36
C THR A 302 13.35 16.44 -4.67
N GLU A 303 14.30 16.49 -3.73
CA GLU A 303 14.63 17.70 -2.97
C GLU A 303 15.07 18.87 -3.85
N GLU A 304 15.73 18.58 -4.97
CA GLU A 304 16.37 19.59 -5.80
C GLU A 304 15.39 20.34 -6.72
N LYS A 305 14.14 19.88 -6.82
CA LYS A 305 13.17 20.40 -7.79
C LYS A 305 12.04 21.15 -7.10
N ASP A 306 11.99 22.46 -7.34
CA ASP A 306 10.86 23.32 -6.91
C ASP A 306 9.56 22.99 -7.66
N ARG A 307 9.65 22.51 -8.91
CA ARG A 307 8.48 22.15 -9.73
C ARG A 307 8.75 20.86 -10.49
N LEU A 308 7.78 19.94 -10.50
CA LEU A 308 7.95 18.65 -11.16
C LEU A 308 7.86 18.78 -12.68
N THR A 309 8.57 17.92 -13.41
CA THR A 309 8.52 17.87 -14.88
C THR A 309 7.73 16.63 -15.35
N PRO A 310 6.38 16.72 -15.44
CA PRO A 310 5.56 15.60 -15.85
C PRO A 310 5.67 15.31 -17.35
N ILE A 311 5.29 14.10 -17.74
CA ILE A 311 5.15 13.74 -19.15
C ILE A 311 3.85 14.33 -19.70
N GLU A 312 3.95 15.32 -20.59
CA GLU A 312 2.78 15.98 -21.17
C GLU A 312 1.89 15.04 -22.00
N GLY A 313 0.60 15.34 -22.07
CA GLY A 313 -0.37 14.59 -22.86
C GLY A 313 -0.91 13.34 -22.15
N ASN A 314 -1.45 12.40 -22.93
CA ASN A 314 -1.99 11.12 -22.43
C ASN A 314 -1.39 9.99 -23.26
N VAL A 315 -1.29 8.79 -22.66
CA VAL A 315 -0.97 7.56 -23.39
C VAL A 315 -1.90 7.41 -24.61
N PRO A 316 -1.38 7.11 -25.82
CA PRO A 316 -2.17 6.90 -27.02
C PRO A 316 -3.29 5.87 -26.85
N ASP A 317 -4.34 5.98 -27.65
CA ASP A 317 -5.38 4.95 -27.72
C ASP A 317 -4.79 3.66 -28.31
N LEU A 318 -4.78 2.59 -27.52
CA LEU A 318 -4.25 1.27 -27.88
C LEU A 318 -5.00 0.59 -29.04
N ILE A 319 -6.08 1.19 -29.55
CA ILE A 319 -6.78 0.74 -30.76
C ILE A 319 -6.09 1.28 -32.02
N ASP A 320 -5.74 2.56 -32.03
CA ASP A 320 -5.22 3.30 -33.18
C ASP A 320 -3.77 3.77 -32.89
N MET A 321 -2.86 2.80 -32.75
CA MET A 321 -1.46 3.07 -32.43
C MET A 321 -0.73 3.79 -33.58
N PRO A 322 0.13 4.77 -33.28
CA PRO A 322 0.92 5.46 -34.30
C PRO A 322 1.98 4.53 -34.92
N ASP A 323 2.32 4.76 -36.19
CA ASP A 323 3.47 4.11 -36.83
C ASP A 323 4.79 4.65 -36.22
N GLY A 324 5.85 3.82 -36.18
CA GLY A 324 7.13 4.19 -35.59
C GLY A 324 7.17 4.01 -34.08
N CYS A 325 7.85 4.93 -33.39
CA CYS A 325 7.91 4.97 -31.93
C CYS A 325 6.57 5.41 -31.36
N HIS A 326 5.97 4.57 -30.52
CA HIS A 326 4.69 4.87 -29.86
C HIS A 326 4.74 6.13 -28.97
N PHE A 327 5.91 6.48 -28.45
CA PHE A 327 6.12 7.66 -27.62
C PHE A 327 6.39 8.95 -28.42
N ALA A 328 6.66 8.86 -29.73
CA ALA A 328 6.98 10.02 -30.57
C ALA A 328 6.00 11.21 -30.44
N PRO A 329 4.68 11.03 -30.30
CA PRO A 329 3.74 12.16 -30.13
C PRO A 329 3.93 12.98 -28.83
N ARG A 330 4.58 12.40 -27.82
CA ARG A 330 4.86 13.01 -26.51
C ARG A 330 6.35 13.22 -26.25
N CYS A 331 7.20 12.73 -27.15
CA CYS A 331 8.65 12.83 -27.01
C CYS A 331 9.12 14.25 -27.39
N PRO A 332 9.76 14.99 -26.46
CA PRO A 332 10.32 16.32 -26.72
C PRO A 332 11.36 16.32 -27.86
N TRP A 333 12.11 15.24 -27.99
CA TRP A 333 13.18 15.06 -28.98
C TRP A 333 12.71 14.39 -30.28
N ALA A 334 11.40 14.20 -30.48
CA ALA A 334 10.87 13.49 -31.64
C ALA A 334 11.30 14.14 -32.96
N THR A 335 11.78 13.31 -33.90
CA THR A 335 12.07 13.71 -35.29
C THR A 335 11.15 12.98 -36.27
N GLU A 336 11.15 13.37 -37.54
CA GLU A 336 10.34 12.71 -38.57
C GLU A 336 10.64 11.19 -38.67
N GLU A 337 11.90 10.78 -38.44
CA GLU A 337 12.33 9.38 -38.48
C GLU A 337 11.67 8.55 -37.37
N CYS A 338 11.36 9.14 -36.22
CA CYS A 338 10.66 8.47 -35.11
C CYS A 338 9.23 8.04 -35.47
N THR A 339 8.62 8.60 -36.52
CA THR A 339 7.20 8.38 -36.87
C THR A 339 6.99 7.38 -38.00
N SER A 340 8.04 6.65 -38.39
CA SER A 340 7.97 5.74 -39.52
C SER A 340 8.84 4.50 -39.34
N GLY A 341 8.32 3.34 -39.74
CA GLY A 341 9.05 2.08 -39.70
C GLY A 341 9.02 1.42 -38.33
N GLU A 342 9.83 0.37 -38.16
CA GLU A 342 10.04 -0.33 -36.90
C GLU A 342 11.27 0.26 -36.21
N ILE A 343 11.15 0.54 -34.91
CA ILE A 343 12.26 1.09 -34.12
C ILE A 343 13.04 -0.09 -33.54
N PRO A 344 14.32 -0.29 -33.93
CA PRO A 344 15.11 -1.39 -33.42
C PRO A 344 15.55 -1.12 -31.98
N TYR A 345 15.88 -2.20 -31.25
CA TYR A 345 16.65 -2.07 -30.02
C TYR A 345 18.09 -1.67 -30.33
N LEU A 346 18.56 -0.61 -29.68
CA LEU A 346 19.97 -0.25 -29.60
C LEU A 346 20.55 -0.70 -28.26
N GLN A 347 21.82 -1.11 -28.26
CA GLN A 347 22.56 -1.45 -27.05
C GLN A 347 23.19 -0.18 -26.46
N HIS A 348 23.03 0.01 -25.16
CA HIS A 348 23.58 1.10 -24.36
C HIS A 348 24.48 0.56 -23.24
N GLY A 349 25.16 1.47 -22.54
CA GLY A 349 26.11 1.12 -21.48
C GLY A 349 27.47 0.61 -21.98
N SER A 350 28.30 0.16 -21.03
CA SER A 350 29.65 -0.35 -21.33
C SER A 350 29.65 -1.79 -21.86
N ASP A 351 30.76 -2.22 -22.50
CA ASP A 351 30.92 -3.59 -23.03
C ASP A 351 30.62 -4.66 -21.95
N GLY A 352 29.49 -5.35 -22.10
CA GLY A 352 29.06 -6.44 -21.22
C GLY A 352 27.90 -6.10 -20.28
N VAL A 353 27.40 -4.86 -20.29
CA VAL A 353 26.13 -4.51 -19.66
C VAL A 353 25.00 -4.80 -20.64
N ASP A 354 23.99 -5.55 -20.21
CA ASP A 354 22.81 -5.84 -21.02
C ASP A 354 21.75 -4.74 -20.85
N HIS A 355 21.96 -3.62 -21.52
CA HIS A 355 21.07 -2.46 -21.52
C HIS A 355 20.66 -2.16 -22.95
N ARG A 356 19.34 -2.18 -23.22
CA ARG A 356 18.77 -1.97 -24.54
C ARG A 356 17.60 -0.99 -24.51
N ALA A 357 17.46 -0.17 -25.54
CA ALA A 357 16.35 0.77 -25.70
C ALA A 357 15.78 0.77 -27.12
N LYS A 358 14.46 0.86 -27.27
CA LYS A 358 13.76 1.10 -28.56
C LYS A 358 13.78 2.59 -28.92
N CYS A 359 14.96 3.16 -29.06
CA CYS A 359 15.14 4.54 -29.50
C CYS A 359 16.09 4.59 -30.70
N ILE A 360 15.88 5.55 -31.61
CA ILE A 360 16.84 5.80 -32.70
C ILE A 360 18.04 6.65 -32.28
N PHE A 361 17.94 7.30 -31.12
CA PHE A 361 19.00 8.11 -30.55
C PHE A 361 19.92 7.23 -29.70
N GLU A 362 21.22 7.41 -29.88
CA GLU A 362 22.24 6.83 -28.98
C GLU A 362 22.29 7.62 -27.66
N ASP A 363 22.17 8.95 -27.76
CA ASP A 363 22.05 9.90 -26.66
C ASP A 363 21.14 11.07 -27.09
N PHE A 364 20.52 11.76 -26.13
CA PHE A 364 19.75 12.99 -26.36
C PHE A 364 20.17 14.09 -25.38
N ASP A 365 19.91 15.36 -25.74
CA ASP A 365 20.26 16.51 -24.89
C ASP A 365 19.20 16.67 -23.79
N GLU A 366 19.50 16.13 -22.62
CA GLU A 366 18.66 16.19 -21.41
C GLU A 366 18.30 17.63 -21.00
N SER A 367 19.16 18.61 -21.31
CA SER A 367 18.87 20.01 -20.98
C SER A 367 17.69 20.60 -21.76
N GLU A 368 17.23 19.94 -22.83
CA GLU A 368 16.03 20.34 -23.56
C GLU A 368 14.73 19.93 -22.86
N TYR A 369 14.79 19.13 -21.79
CA TYR A 369 13.63 18.70 -21.01
C TYR A 369 13.52 19.48 -19.70
N GLY A 370 12.31 19.91 -19.34
CA GLY A 370 12.07 20.63 -18.08
C GLY A 370 12.51 22.10 -18.06
N ASP A 371 13.10 22.63 -19.15
CA ASP A 371 13.54 24.05 -19.27
C ASP A 371 12.36 25.05 -19.43
N GLY A 372 11.13 24.60 -19.17
CA GLY A 372 9.90 25.38 -19.27
C GLY A 372 9.71 26.26 -18.03
N ASP A 373 10.04 27.54 -18.15
CA ASP A 373 9.76 28.64 -17.20
C ASP A 373 9.77 28.17 -15.74
N SER A 374 10.96 27.98 -15.19
CA SER A 374 11.21 28.06 -13.75
C SER A 374 10.89 29.49 -13.31
N LEU A 375 9.59 29.81 -13.24
CA LEU A 375 9.09 30.87 -12.41
C LEU A 375 9.48 30.44 -11.01
N VAL A 376 10.53 31.07 -10.50
CA VAL A 376 10.96 30.96 -9.11
C VAL A 376 9.69 30.99 -8.26
N ALA A 377 9.38 29.86 -7.60
CA ALA A 377 8.32 29.79 -6.62
C ALA A 377 8.49 31.00 -5.72
N THR A 378 7.57 31.95 -5.86
CA THR A 378 7.61 33.13 -5.01
C THR A 378 7.11 32.61 -3.68
N GLU A 379 7.95 32.61 -2.64
CA GLU A 379 7.51 32.29 -1.27
C GLU A 379 6.13 32.91 -1.08
N SER A 380 5.10 32.06 -1.00
CA SER A 380 3.74 32.52 -0.80
C SER A 380 3.76 33.20 0.57
N ASP A 381 3.35 34.47 0.62
CA ASP A 381 3.26 35.18 1.88
C ASP A 381 2.16 34.50 2.72
N ILE A 382 2.55 33.59 3.61
CA ILE A 382 1.65 32.90 4.54
C ILE A 382 0.97 33.97 5.41
N GLY A 383 -0.36 34.00 5.36
CA GLY A 383 -1.19 35.05 5.94
C GLY A 383 -1.53 34.85 7.41
N GLU A 384 -2.72 35.32 7.80
CA GLU A 384 -3.24 35.13 9.15
C GLU A 384 -3.81 33.71 9.35
N GLU A 385 -4.05 33.32 10.60
CA GLU A 385 -4.66 32.01 10.91
C GLU A 385 -6.07 31.94 10.30
N LEU A 386 -6.27 31.04 9.33
CA LEU A 386 -7.55 30.84 8.65
C LEU A 386 -8.40 29.80 9.37
N LEU A 387 -7.78 28.71 9.82
CA LEU A 387 -8.46 27.59 10.44
C LEU A 387 -7.75 27.13 11.71
N ARG A 388 -8.53 26.84 12.75
CA ARG A 388 -8.02 26.29 14.01
C ARG A 388 -8.95 25.21 14.55
N ALA A 389 -8.40 24.01 14.78
CA ALA A 389 -9.06 22.95 15.51
C ALA A 389 -8.48 22.90 16.94
N GLU A 390 -9.33 22.87 17.95
CA GLU A 390 -8.91 22.81 19.35
C GLU A 390 -9.54 21.62 20.07
N GLY A 391 -8.68 20.75 20.61
CA GLY A 391 -9.08 19.54 21.34
C GLY A 391 -10.12 18.72 20.58
N LEU A 392 -10.00 18.65 19.25
CA LEU A 392 -11.02 18.07 18.39
C LEU A 392 -11.13 16.57 18.66
N LYS A 393 -12.34 16.08 18.96
CA LYS A 393 -12.60 14.66 19.16
C LYS A 393 -13.71 14.17 18.26
N LYS A 394 -13.52 12.97 17.72
CA LYS A 394 -14.57 12.21 17.02
C LYS A 394 -14.50 10.75 17.42
N HIS A 395 -15.46 10.35 18.24
CA HIS A 395 -15.65 8.97 18.67
C HIS A 395 -16.89 8.38 18.00
N PHE A 396 -16.79 7.15 17.51
CA PHE A 396 -17.92 6.41 16.91
C PHE A 396 -18.41 5.33 17.87
N SER A 397 -19.67 5.41 18.26
CA SER A 397 -20.32 4.38 19.09
C SER A 397 -20.75 3.19 18.22
N ARG A 398 -20.49 1.96 18.67
CA ARG A 398 -20.87 0.74 17.94
C ARG A 398 -22.33 0.31 18.16
N ALA A 399 -23.03 0.94 19.11
CA ALA A 399 -24.39 0.58 19.50
C ALA A 399 -25.46 1.44 18.79
N ASP A 400 -25.96 0.97 17.64
CA ASP A 400 -27.09 1.61 16.95
C ASP A 400 -28.48 1.13 17.45
N GLY A 401 -28.56 0.51 18.64
CA GLY A 401 -29.77 -0.13 19.16
C GLY A 401 -30.26 0.39 20.51
N LEU A 402 -31.53 0.83 20.57
CA LEU A 402 -32.29 1.11 21.81
C LEU A 402 -32.37 -0.08 22.80
N LEU A 403 -31.96 -1.28 22.37
CA LEU A 403 -31.93 -2.50 23.17
C LEU A 403 -30.63 -2.66 23.97
N ASP A 404 -29.49 -2.19 23.45
CA ASP A 404 -28.18 -2.34 24.10
C ASP A 404 -28.01 -1.35 25.26
N GLU A 405 -28.55 -0.13 25.13
CA GLU A 405 -28.65 0.87 26.21
C GLU A 405 -29.45 0.34 27.42
N TRP A 406 -30.39 -0.60 27.20
CA TRP A 406 -31.17 -1.23 28.27
C TRP A 406 -30.43 -2.41 28.95
N LEU A 407 -29.45 -3.01 28.27
CA LEU A 407 -28.73 -4.21 28.73
C LEU A 407 -27.39 -3.90 29.42
N GLY A 408 -26.94 -2.64 29.40
CA GLY A 408 -25.75 -2.19 30.15
C GLY A 408 -24.45 -2.77 29.63
N PHE A 409 -24.37 -3.05 28.33
CA PHE A 409 -23.09 -3.29 27.67
C PHE A 409 -22.30 -1.97 27.70
N GLU A 410 -21.02 -2.05 28.08
CA GLU A 410 -20.12 -0.90 28.06
C GLU A 410 -20.04 -0.34 26.63
N ASP A 411 -20.16 0.98 26.48
CA ASP A 411 -20.05 1.68 25.21
C ASP A 411 -18.62 1.54 24.68
N GLU A 412 -18.33 0.47 23.93
CA GLU A 412 -17.13 0.40 23.11
C GLU A 412 -17.25 1.48 22.02
N SER A 413 -16.47 2.55 22.18
CA SER A 413 -16.39 3.66 21.24
C SER A 413 -15.04 3.65 20.54
N VAL A 414 -15.06 3.76 19.21
CA VAL A 414 -13.84 3.87 18.40
C VAL A 414 -13.38 5.32 18.46
N LYS A 415 -12.22 5.58 19.06
CA LYS A 415 -11.64 6.92 19.16
C LYS A 415 -10.83 7.26 17.91
N ALA A 416 -11.52 7.68 16.86
CA ALA A 416 -10.88 7.97 15.57
C ALA A 416 -10.09 9.30 15.58
N VAL A 417 -10.51 10.27 16.39
CA VAL A 417 -9.81 11.53 16.64
C VAL A 417 -9.96 11.81 18.14
N ASP A 418 -8.86 12.02 18.86
CA ASP A 418 -8.86 12.08 20.33
C ASP A 418 -8.06 13.27 20.89
N GLY A 419 -8.43 14.49 20.52
CA GLY A 419 -7.82 15.70 21.08
C GLY A 419 -6.85 16.37 20.13
N VAL A 420 -7.20 16.42 18.84
CA VAL A 420 -6.36 17.03 17.81
C VAL A 420 -6.41 18.56 17.91
N ASP A 421 -5.24 19.16 18.09
CA ASP A 421 -4.98 20.60 17.99
C ASP A 421 -4.25 20.89 16.68
N LEU A 422 -4.81 21.75 15.83
CA LEU A 422 -4.23 22.12 14.53
C LEU A 422 -4.50 23.59 14.22
N SER A 423 -3.55 24.24 13.54
CA SER A 423 -3.69 25.60 12.98
C SER A 423 -3.20 25.61 11.54
N ILE A 424 -3.97 26.27 10.68
CA ILE A 424 -3.68 26.43 9.25
C ILE A 424 -3.83 27.92 8.90
N TYR A 425 -2.82 28.47 8.23
CA TYR A 425 -2.72 29.87 7.84
C TYR A 425 -3.16 30.09 6.39
N GLU A 426 -3.65 31.28 6.08
CA GLU A 426 -4.08 31.63 4.72
C GLU A 426 -2.92 31.46 3.72
N GLY A 427 -3.19 30.72 2.63
CA GLY A 427 -2.20 30.42 1.60
C GLY A 427 -1.23 29.28 1.94
N GLU A 428 -1.34 28.68 3.13
CA GLU A 428 -0.52 27.53 3.58
C GLU A 428 -1.08 26.20 3.06
N THR A 429 -0.19 25.28 2.72
CA THR A 429 -0.46 23.85 2.58
C THR A 429 0.04 23.12 3.83
N LEU A 430 -0.88 22.76 4.73
CA LEU A 430 -0.58 21.90 5.87
C LEU A 430 -0.75 20.43 5.48
N GLY A 431 0.34 19.66 5.51
CA GLY A 431 0.32 18.21 5.37
C GLY A 431 -0.18 17.51 6.63
N LEU A 432 -1.06 16.52 6.50
CA LEU A 432 -1.46 15.62 7.58
C LEU A 432 -1.13 14.17 7.20
N VAL A 433 -0.12 13.60 7.86
CA VAL A 433 0.48 12.30 7.52
C VAL A 433 0.39 11.31 8.68
N GLY A 434 0.52 10.02 8.37
CA GLY A 434 0.48 8.94 9.36
C GLY A 434 0.03 7.63 8.74
N GLU A 435 0.12 6.54 9.51
CA GLU A 435 -0.27 5.19 9.09
C GLU A 435 -1.76 5.10 8.71
N SER A 436 -2.12 4.07 7.96
CA SER A 436 -3.52 3.87 7.56
C SER A 436 -4.41 3.67 8.79
N GLY A 437 -5.60 4.29 8.78
CA GLY A 437 -6.54 4.20 9.90
C GLY A 437 -6.21 5.06 11.13
N CYS A 438 -5.15 5.87 11.13
CA CYS A 438 -4.79 6.72 12.28
C CYS A 438 -5.75 7.89 12.54
N GLY A 439 -6.66 8.21 11.61
CA GLY A 439 -7.72 9.22 11.80
C GLY A 439 -7.73 10.39 10.81
N LYS A 440 -6.76 10.50 9.89
CA LYS A 440 -6.57 11.65 8.97
C LYS A 440 -7.83 12.10 8.23
N SER A 441 -8.46 11.21 7.47
CA SER A 441 -9.69 11.52 6.72
C SER A 441 -10.87 11.83 7.65
N THR A 442 -10.91 11.22 8.84
CA THR A 442 -11.93 11.55 9.87
C THR A 442 -11.71 12.97 10.41
N THR A 443 -10.47 13.37 10.66
CA THR A 443 -10.10 14.74 11.05
C THR A 443 -10.56 15.74 10.00
N GLY A 444 -10.19 15.55 8.72
CA GLY A 444 -10.61 16.41 7.61
C GLY A 444 -12.14 16.53 7.47
N ARG A 445 -12.86 15.40 7.53
CA ARG A 445 -14.33 15.39 7.47
C ARG A 445 -15.00 16.05 8.69
N THR A 446 -14.38 15.96 9.86
CA THR A 446 -14.88 16.61 11.08
C THR A 446 -14.65 18.12 11.03
N ILE A 447 -13.47 18.56 10.56
CA ILE A 447 -13.16 19.98 10.29
C ILE A 447 -14.21 20.59 9.35
N LEU A 448 -14.56 19.89 8.28
CA LEU A 448 -15.56 20.35 7.30
C LEU A 448 -17.02 20.22 7.75
N ARG A 449 -17.31 19.75 8.97
CA ARG A 449 -18.67 19.45 9.45
C ARG A 449 -19.45 18.54 8.49
N LEU A 450 -18.74 17.58 7.89
CA LEU A 450 -19.33 16.40 7.23
C LEU A 450 -19.59 15.29 8.26
N LEU A 451 -18.79 15.28 9.33
CA LEU A 451 -19.01 14.52 10.55
C LEU A 451 -19.12 15.50 11.72
N ASP A 452 -20.05 15.24 12.64
CA ASP A 452 -20.17 16.04 13.87
C ASP A 452 -19.10 15.64 14.88
N ALA A 453 -18.37 16.62 15.40
CA ALA A 453 -17.42 16.42 16.48
C ALA A 453 -18.15 15.91 17.75
N THR A 454 -17.50 15.00 18.47
CA THR A 454 -17.97 14.54 19.79
C THR A 454 -17.65 15.59 20.86
N GLU A 455 -16.43 16.16 20.81
CA GLU A 455 -15.97 17.25 21.66
C GLU A 455 -14.98 18.13 20.86
N GLY A 456 -14.59 19.27 21.45
CA GLY A 456 -13.70 20.24 20.83
C GLY A 456 -14.44 21.24 19.93
N ARG A 457 -13.69 22.12 19.28
CA ARG A 457 -14.23 23.17 18.41
C ARG A 457 -13.40 23.37 17.17
N VAL A 458 -14.05 23.85 16.11
CA VAL A 458 -13.40 24.24 14.85
C VAL A 458 -13.73 25.69 14.57
N LEU A 459 -12.70 26.53 14.50
CA LEU A 459 -12.78 27.94 14.17
C LEU A 459 -12.34 28.13 12.71
N PHE A 460 -13.12 28.86 11.92
CA PHE A 460 -12.78 29.24 10.55
C PHE A 460 -12.99 30.75 10.37
N ALA A 461 -11.94 31.46 9.95
CA ALA A 461 -11.89 32.92 9.89
C ALA A 461 -12.40 33.60 11.19
N GLY A 462 -12.08 33.00 12.34
CA GLY A 462 -12.50 33.46 13.68
C GLY A 462 -13.94 33.12 14.09
N GLU A 463 -14.72 32.43 13.26
CA GLU A 463 -16.08 31.98 13.55
C GLU A 463 -16.12 30.49 13.92
N ASP A 464 -16.90 30.13 14.94
CA ASP A 464 -17.05 28.73 15.39
C ASP A 464 -18.01 27.95 14.47
N LEU A 465 -17.48 26.98 13.72
CA LEU A 465 -18.24 26.13 12.80
C LEU A 465 -19.03 25.03 13.52
N THR A 466 -18.60 24.63 14.72
CA THR A 466 -19.17 23.51 15.48
C THR A 466 -20.60 23.80 15.94
N ASP A 467 -20.94 25.07 16.19
CA ASP A 467 -22.26 25.50 16.62
C ASP A 467 -23.21 25.89 15.45
N LEU A 468 -22.71 25.97 14.21
CA LEU A 468 -23.54 26.40 13.07
C LEU A 468 -24.51 25.31 12.60
N GLU A 469 -25.76 25.71 12.33
CA GLU A 469 -26.81 24.82 11.82
C GLU A 469 -27.52 25.39 10.58
N GLY A 470 -28.17 24.51 9.82
CA GLY A 470 -29.15 24.91 8.80
C GLY A 470 -28.56 25.74 7.65
N SER A 471 -29.01 26.99 7.52
CA SER A 471 -28.60 27.89 6.42
C SER A 471 -27.23 28.51 6.62
N GLU A 472 -26.83 28.79 7.86
CA GLU A 472 -25.54 29.42 8.18
C GLU A 472 -24.40 28.45 7.83
N LEU A 473 -24.54 27.18 8.22
CA LEU A 473 -23.58 26.13 7.83
C LEU A 473 -23.53 25.92 6.30
N ARG A 474 -24.66 26.07 5.60
CA ARG A 474 -24.69 25.95 4.12
C ARG A 474 -23.98 27.11 3.42
N GLU A 475 -23.97 28.28 4.03
CA GLU A 475 -23.23 29.44 3.51
C GLU A 475 -21.73 29.21 3.66
N ARG A 476 -21.28 28.83 4.85
CA ARG A 476 -19.86 28.49 5.14
C ARG A 476 -19.31 27.31 4.35
N ARG A 477 -20.17 26.34 4.00
CA ARG A 477 -19.79 25.24 3.11
C ARG A 477 -19.40 25.69 1.70
N ARG A 478 -19.65 26.94 1.29
CA ARG A 478 -19.11 27.47 0.03
C ARG A 478 -17.60 27.70 0.15
N ASP A 479 -17.19 28.24 1.30
CA ASP A 479 -15.82 28.61 1.62
C ASP A 479 -14.94 27.38 1.92
N LEU A 480 -15.58 26.25 2.26
CA LEU A 480 -14.97 24.99 2.72
C LEU A 480 -15.31 23.83 1.78
N GLN A 481 -14.33 23.31 1.05
CA GLN A 481 -14.53 22.22 0.08
C GLN A 481 -13.61 21.01 0.33
N MET A 482 -13.88 19.92 -0.36
CA MET A 482 -13.11 18.67 -0.24
C MET A 482 -12.85 18.06 -1.61
N ILE A 483 -11.62 17.60 -1.82
CA ILE A 483 -11.23 16.67 -2.87
C ILE A 483 -11.14 15.29 -2.21
N PHE A 484 -11.88 14.31 -2.73
CA PHE A 484 -12.00 12.97 -2.14
C PHE A 484 -10.96 12.00 -2.74
N GLN A 485 -10.54 11.03 -1.92
CA GLN A 485 -9.55 9.99 -2.23
C GLN A 485 -9.82 9.20 -3.51
N ASP A 486 -11.06 8.78 -3.75
CA ASP A 486 -11.42 8.04 -4.97
C ASP A 486 -12.36 8.87 -5.87
N PRO A 487 -11.88 9.32 -7.04
CA PRO A 487 -12.70 10.01 -8.02
C PRO A 487 -13.89 9.19 -8.51
N MET A 488 -13.77 7.86 -8.60
CA MET A 488 -14.84 7.04 -9.16
C MET A 488 -16.02 6.90 -8.20
N SER A 489 -15.77 6.67 -6.91
CA SER A 489 -16.84 6.64 -5.89
C SER A 489 -17.41 8.03 -5.58
N SER A 490 -16.64 9.11 -5.77
CA SER A 490 -17.09 10.48 -5.47
C SER A 490 -17.88 11.15 -6.61
N LEU A 491 -17.79 10.65 -7.86
CA LEU A 491 -18.48 11.18 -9.04
C LEU A 491 -19.71 10.33 -9.40
N ASP A 492 -20.90 10.91 -9.57
CA ASP A 492 -22.08 10.14 -10.01
C ASP A 492 -21.88 9.64 -11.46
N PRO A 493 -21.80 8.32 -11.70
CA PRO A 493 -21.50 7.76 -13.02
C PRO A 493 -22.59 8.04 -14.07
N ARG A 494 -23.77 8.47 -13.64
CA ARG A 494 -24.92 8.79 -14.51
C ARG A 494 -24.95 10.26 -14.93
N MET A 495 -24.08 11.08 -14.36
CA MET A 495 -23.97 12.50 -14.69
C MET A 495 -22.80 12.72 -15.64
N THR A 496 -22.97 13.65 -16.58
CA THR A 496 -21.86 14.14 -17.40
C THR A 496 -20.91 14.99 -16.58
N VAL A 497 -19.65 15.09 -16.98
CA VAL A 497 -18.62 15.94 -16.35
C VAL A 497 -19.13 17.35 -16.08
N GLY A 498 -19.78 17.98 -17.06
CA GLY A 498 -20.35 19.31 -16.86
C GLY A 498 -21.53 19.39 -15.92
N GLN A 499 -22.29 18.31 -15.74
CA GLN A 499 -23.37 18.27 -14.75
C GLN A 499 -22.83 18.15 -13.33
N ILE A 500 -21.74 17.39 -13.16
CA ILE A 500 -21.01 17.21 -11.91
C ILE A 500 -20.42 18.55 -11.47
N ILE A 501 -19.61 19.21 -12.31
CA ILE A 501 -19.00 20.51 -11.98
C ILE A 501 -20.09 21.59 -11.74
N ALA A 502 -21.22 21.52 -12.45
CA ALA A 502 -22.33 22.45 -12.25
C ALA A 502 -23.20 22.15 -11.01
N GLU A 503 -22.98 21.05 -10.30
CA GLU A 503 -23.82 20.66 -9.16
C GLU A 503 -23.67 21.60 -7.96
N PRO A 504 -22.45 21.92 -7.47
CA PRO A 504 -22.25 22.88 -6.39
C PRO A 504 -22.87 24.26 -6.72
N LEU A 505 -22.67 24.73 -7.96
CA LEU A 505 -23.28 25.96 -8.47
C LEU A 505 -24.81 25.96 -8.39
N LYS A 506 -25.46 24.80 -8.55
CA LYS A 506 -26.92 24.66 -8.41
C LYS A 506 -27.35 24.67 -6.96
N ILE A 507 -26.64 23.92 -6.11
CA ILE A 507 -26.94 23.78 -4.68
C ILE A 507 -26.85 25.12 -3.97
N HIS A 508 -25.84 25.91 -4.30
CA HIS A 508 -25.61 27.22 -3.70
C HIS A 508 -26.25 28.38 -4.47
N ASP A 509 -27.11 28.11 -5.45
CA ASP A 509 -27.78 29.15 -6.24
C ASP A 509 -26.82 30.15 -6.92
N LEU A 510 -25.62 29.73 -7.32
CA LEU A 510 -24.66 30.55 -8.06
C LEU A 510 -24.92 30.48 -9.57
N PRO A 511 -24.53 31.49 -10.37
CA PRO A 511 -23.93 32.77 -9.97
C PRO A 511 -24.95 33.76 -9.40
N GLU A 512 -24.45 34.66 -8.54
CA GLU A 512 -25.19 35.78 -7.95
C GLU A 512 -25.21 37.04 -8.85
N GLU A 513 -24.24 37.16 -9.78
CA GLU A 513 -24.13 38.31 -10.67
C GLU A 513 -25.35 38.50 -11.58
N SER A 514 -25.72 39.77 -11.81
CA SER A 514 -26.76 40.11 -12.79
C SER A 514 -26.30 39.66 -14.18
N PRO A 515 -27.14 38.93 -14.95
CA PRO A 515 -26.75 38.46 -16.26
C PRO A 515 -26.30 39.61 -17.17
N ARG A 516 -25.25 39.39 -17.96
CA ARG A 516 -24.94 40.27 -19.09
C ARG A 516 -26.17 40.33 -20.02
N ASP A 517 -26.39 41.46 -20.71
CA ASP A 517 -27.57 41.65 -21.55
C ASP A 517 -27.82 40.45 -22.49
N GLY A 518 -28.89 39.69 -22.22
CA GLY A 518 -29.30 38.52 -23.01
C GLY A 518 -28.83 37.14 -22.49
N GLU A 519 -28.01 37.07 -21.44
CA GLU A 519 -27.53 35.83 -20.84
C GLU A 519 -28.51 35.32 -19.77
N ASN A 520 -28.71 33.99 -19.65
CA ASN A 520 -29.52 33.42 -18.55
C ASN A 520 -28.62 32.69 -17.53
N ARG A 521 -29.17 32.32 -16.36
CA ARG A 521 -28.41 31.65 -15.29
C ARG A 521 -27.75 30.34 -15.74
N ARG A 522 -28.38 29.62 -16.67
CA ARG A 522 -27.83 28.37 -17.23
C ARG A 522 -26.61 28.64 -18.10
N ASP A 523 -26.63 29.72 -18.88
CA ASP A 523 -25.51 30.12 -19.73
C ASP A 523 -24.31 30.56 -18.88
N GLN A 524 -24.55 31.33 -17.80
CA GLN A 524 -23.48 31.72 -16.89
C GLN A 524 -22.85 30.51 -16.16
N ARG A 525 -23.67 29.58 -15.67
CA ARG A 525 -23.16 28.31 -15.09
C ARG A 525 -22.33 27.53 -16.09
N ARG A 526 -22.79 27.46 -17.34
CA ARG A 526 -22.08 26.77 -18.40
C ARG A 526 -20.74 27.44 -18.73
N ARG A 527 -20.68 28.76 -18.70
CA ARG A 527 -19.44 29.53 -18.86
C ARG A 527 -18.48 29.22 -17.71
N ARG A 528 -18.93 29.29 -16.46
CA ARG A 528 -18.11 28.94 -15.29
C ARG A 528 -17.58 27.50 -15.35
N VAL A 529 -18.42 26.54 -15.76
CA VAL A 529 -17.96 25.15 -15.96
C VAL A 529 -16.86 25.05 -17.02
N ASN A 530 -16.94 25.83 -18.10
CA ASN A 530 -15.88 25.83 -19.10
C ASN A 530 -14.60 26.47 -18.55
N GLU A 531 -14.71 27.58 -17.83
CA GLU A 531 -13.55 28.23 -17.17
C GLU A 531 -12.87 27.26 -16.19
N LEU A 532 -13.64 26.51 -15.40
CA LEU A 532 -13.11 25.50 -14.49
C LEU A 532 -12.45 24.32 -15.21
N LEU A 533 -13.03 23.87 -16.34
CA LEU A 533 -12.41 22.83 -17.16
C LEU A 533 -11.07 23.31 -17.72
N ASP A 534 -11.02 24.54 -18.24
CA ASP A 534 -9.79 25.15 -18.76
C ASP A 534 -8.74 25.29 -17.63
N ALA A 535 -9.13 25.75 -16.44
CA ALA A 535 -8.24 25.90 -15.28
C ALA A 535 -7.62 24.57 -14.83
N VAL A 536 -8.37 23.47 -14.88
CA VAL A 536 -7.82 22.14 -14.55
C VAL A 536 -7.17 21.43 -15.75
N GLY A 537 -6.93 22.12 -16.86
CA GLY A 537 -6.27 21.57 -18.05
C GLY A 537 -7.10 20.57 -18.85
N LEU A 538 -8.44 20.63 -18.77
CA LEU A 538 -9.36 19.78 -19.53
C LEU A 538 -10.04 20.57 -20.66
N ASP A 539 -10.13 19.96 -21.85
CA ASP A 539 -10.78 20.61 -23.00
C ASP A 539 -12.31 20.77 -22.75
N PRO A 540 -12.90 21.97 -22.96
CA PRO A 540 -14.32 22.22 -22.70
C PRO A 540 -15.31 21.35 -23.49
N SER A 541 -14.87 20.68 -24.57
CA SER A 541 -15.67 19.69 -25.30
C SER A 541 -15.89 18.41 -24.49
N GLN A 542 -15.00 18.09 -23.54
CA GLN A 542 -15.11 16.94 -22.64
C GLN A 542 -16.27 17.08 -21.65
N ARG A 543 -16.86 18.27 -21.50
CA ARG A 543 -18.02 18.54 -20.63
C ARG A 543 -19.18 17.56 -20.80
N THR A 544 -19.36 16.99 -22.00
CA THR A 544 -20.46 16.05 -22.29
C THR A 544 -20.11 14.59 -22.05
N ARG A 545 -18.86 14.26 -21.72
CA ARG A 545 -18.42 12.91 -21.40
C ARG A 545 -18.93 12.46 -20.02
N TYR A 546 -18.95 11.16 -19.81
CA TYR A 546 -19.22 10.52 -18.53
C TYR A 546 -17.91 10.12 -17.81
N PRO A 547 -17.92 9.94 -16.47
CA PRO A 547 -16.71 9.59 -15.71
C PRO A 547 -15.98 8.32 -16.18
N HIS A 548 -16.70 7.32 -16.67
CA HIS A 548 -16.11 6.07 -17.20
C HIS A 548 -15.45 6.25 -18.57
N GLU A 549 -15.67 7.38 -19.25
CA GLU A 549 -15.03 7.73 -20.52
C GLU A 549 -13.76 8.60 -20.35
N MET A 550 -13.34 8.82 -19.10
CA MET A 550 -12.21 9.67 -18.71
C MET A 550 -11.08 8.80 -18.12
N SER A 551 -9.83 9.23 -18.25
CA SER A 551 -8.70 8.59 -17.56
C SER A 551 -8.73 8.85 -16.05
N GLY A 552 -7.92 8.13 -15.27
CA GLY A 552 -7.79 8.34 -13.81
C GLY A 552 -7.46 9.80 -13.45
N GLY A 553 -6.37 10.34 -14.01
CA GLY A 553 -5.99 11.75 -13.81
C GLY A 553 -7.03 12.75 -14.31
N GLN A 554 -7.73 12.45 -15.42
CA GLN A 554 -8.83 13.30 -15.89
C GLN A 554 -10.02 13.31 -14.91
N ARG A 555 -10.34 12.16 -14.30
CA ARG A 555 -11.37 12.09 -13.25
C ARG A 555 -10.97 12.90 -12.03
N GLN A 556 -9.69 12.84 -11.62
CA GLN A 556 -9.15 13.65 -10.52
C GLN A 556 -9.31 15.15 -10.81
N ARG A 557 -8.91 15.61 -11.99
CA ARG A 557 -9.11 17.01 -12.46
C ARG A 557 -10.57 17.44 -12.41
N VAL A 558 -11.51 16.57 -12.76
CA VAL A 558 -12.96 16.85 -12.62
C VAL A 558 -13.37 17.00 -11.15
N GLY A 559 -12.81 16.19 -10.25
CA GLY A 559 -12.99 16.33 -8.80
C GLY A 559 -12.50 17.67 -8.28
N ILE A 560 -11.30 18.09 -8.69
CA ILE A 560 -10.70 19.40 -8.37
C ILE A 560 -11.59 20.54 -8.90
N ALA A 561 -11.97 20.50 -10.18
CA ALA A 561 -12.84 21.50 -10.79
C ALA A 561 -14.21 21.61 -10.09
N ARG A 562 -14.73 20.50 -9.57
CA ARG A 562 -15.97 20.48 -8.79
C ARG A 562 -15.80 21.20 -7.45
N ALA A 563 -14.69 20.98 -6.74
CA ALA A 563 -14.39 21.66 -5.48
C ALA A 563 -14.25 23.18 -5.68
N LEU A 564 -13.54 23.60 -6.74
CA LEU A 564 -13.35 25.02 -7.09
C LEU A 564 -14.62 25.72 -7.61
N ALA A 565 -15.70 24.97 -7.84
CA ALA A 565 -16.87 25.51 -8.51
C ALA A 565 -17.56 26.64 -7.74
N VAL A 566 -17.32 26.72 -6.43
CA VAL A 566 -17.93 27.70 -5.52
C VAL A 566 -16.95 28.75 -4.99
N ASP A 567 -15.74 28.85 -5.56
CA ASP A 567 -14.68 29.78 -5.15
C ASP A 567 -14.34 29.65 -3.64
N PRO A 568 -13.87 28.47 -3.18
CA PRO A 568 -13.57 28.24 -1.76
C PRO A 568 -12.29 28.94 -1.32
N ASP A 569 -12.16 29.23 -0.02
CA ASP A 569 -10.91 29.72 0.60
C ASP A 569 -10.08 28.55 1.15
N PHE A 570 -10.72 27.44 1.54
CA PHE A 570 -10.07 26.27 2.14
C PHE A 570 -10.55 24.96 1.52
N ILE A 571 -9.59 24.09 1.17
CA ILE A 571 -9.87 22.76 0.61
C ILE A 571 -9.13 21.69 1.41
N VAL A 572 -9.86 20.65 1.82
CA VAL A 572 -9.26 19.40 2.30
C VAL A 572 -8.99 18.49 1.11
N CYS A 573 -7.72 18.19 0.87
CA CYS A 573 -7.27 17.24 -0.14
C CYS A 573 -7.06 15.88 0.53
N ASP A 574 -8.05 14.98 0.44
CA ASP A 574 -7.97 13.63 1.03
C ASP A 574 -7.35 12.67 0.01
N GLU A 575 -6.04 12.46 0.09
CA GLU A 575 -5.24 11.63 -0.82
C GLU A 575 -5.49 11.92 -2.32
N PRO A 576 -5.27 13.17 -2.78
CA PRO A 576 -5.67 13.59 -4.13
C PRO A 576 -4.85 12.95 -5.27
N VAL A 577 -3.78 12.23 -4.95
CA VAL A 577 -2.88 11.61 -5.95
C VAL A 577 -2.72 10.09 -5.76
N SER A 578 -3.43 9.49 -4.80
CA SER A 578 -3.27 8.06 -4.56
C SER A 578 -3.75 7.23 -5.75
N ALA A 579 -3.07 6.11 -6.01
CA ALA A 579 -3.33 5.20 -7.13
C ALA A 579 -3.21 5.84 -8.54
N LEU A 580 -2.45 6.93 -8.68
CA LEU A 580 -2.05 7.50 -9.96
C LEU A 580 -0.60 7.14 -10.27
N ASP A 581 -0.24 7.01 -11.55
CA ASP A 581 1.17 6.87 -11.94
C ASP A 581 1.96 8.15 -11.68
N VAL A 582 3.28 8.02 -11.52
CA VAL A 582 4.20 9.10 -11.12
C VAL A 582 4.08 10.35 -12.01
N SER A 583 3.92 10.18 -13.32
CA SER A 583 3.76 11.30 -14.24
C SER A 583 2.44 12.03 -14.02
N VAL A 584 1.31 11.30 -13.92
CA VAL A 584 0.01 11.92 -13.64
C VAL A 584 -0.02 12.57 -12.26
N GLN A 585 0.59 11.95 -11.24
CA GLN A 585 0.77 12.51 -9.91
C GLN A 585 1.48 13.87 -9.97
N ALA A 586 2.63 13.95 -10.66
CA ALA A 586 3.35 15.21 -10.86
C ALA A 586 2.47 16.29 -11.52
N GLN A 587 1.67 15.94 -12.53
CA GLN A 587 0.75 16.89 -13.15
C GLN A 587 -0.33 17.41 -12.21
N ILE A 588 -0.82 16.57 -11.28
CA ILE A 588 -1.85 16.97 -10.31
C ILE A 588 -1.24 17.85 -9.21
N LEU A 589 -0.01 17.56 -8.75
CA LEU A 589 0.68 18.40 -7.76
C LEU A 589 0.95 19.80 -8.31
N ASN A 590 1.56 19.89 -9.50
CA ASN A 590 1.78 21.18 -10.18
C ASN A 590 0.45 21.93 -10.40
N LEU A 591 -0.64 21.21 -10.72
CA LEU A 591 -1.96 21.84 -10.87
C LEU A 591 -2.46 22.42 -9.53
N LEU A 592 -2.28 21.72 -8.41
CA LEU A 592 -2.70 22.22 -7.10
C LEU A 592 -1.90 23.47 -6.71
N GLU A 593 -0.60 23.48 -6.97
CA GLU A 593 0.26 24.66 -6.76
C GLU A 593 -0.19 25.85 -7.63
N ASP A 594 -0.41 25.63 -8.93
CA ASP A 594 -0.90 26.67 -9.84
C ASP A 594 -2.25 27.24 -9.37
N LEU A 595 -3.15 26.37 -8.87
CA LEU A 595 -4.44 26.78 -8.35
C LEU A 595 -4.32 27.54 -7.02
N GLN A 596 -3.38 27.15 -6.16
CA GLN A 596 -3.08 27.86 -4.92
C GLN A 596 -2.63 29.29 -5.22
N GLU A 597 -1.70 29.45 -6.16
CA GLU A 597 -1.21 30.77 -6.58
C GLU A 597 -2.30 31.59 -7.28
N GLU A 598 -3.08 31.00 -8.19
CA GLU A 598 -4.08 31.71 -8.98
C GLU A 598 -5.29 32.16 -8.13
N PHE A 599 -5.75 31.29 -7.23
CA PHE A 599 -6.99 31.51 -6.47
C PHE A 599 -6.76 31.87 -4.99
N GLY A 600 -5.53 31.85 -4.49
CA GLY A 600 -5.21 32.13 -3.09
C GLY A 600 -5.75 31.05 -2.14
N LEU A 601 -5.68 29.79 -2.55
CA LEU A 601 -6.28 28.67 -1.80
C LEU A 601 -5.44 28.30 -0.58
N THR A 602 -6.11 27.74 0.42
CA THR A 602 -5.45 27.14 1.59
C THR A 602 -5.77 25.64 1.62
N TYR A 603 -4.76 24.80 1.89
CA TYR A 603 -4.90 23.35 1.81
C TYR A 603 -4.63 22.65 3.14
N LEU A 604 -5.51 21.71 3.48
CA LEU A 604 -5.16 20.57 4.34
C LEU A 604 -4.90 19.37 3.44
N PHE A 605 -3.64 19.01 3.26
CA PHE A 605 -3.20 17.95 2.36
C PHE A 605 -2.99 16.65 3.13
N ILE A 606 -3.92 15.71 3.00
CA ILE A 606 -3.83 14.39 3.60
C ILE A 606 -3.19 13.44 2.59
N ALA A 607 -2.08 12.82 2.97
CA ALA A 607 -1.42 11.79 2.16
C ALA A 607 -0.73 10.75 3.03
N HIS A 608 -0.47 9.59 2.44
CA HIS A 608 0.37 8.55 3.03
C HIS A 608 1.78 8.52 2.42
N ASP A 609 1.96 9.05 1.20
CA ASP A 609 3.27 9.22 0.56
C ASP A 609 3.94 10.50 1.05
N LEU A 610 5.02 10.34 1.80
CA LEU A 610 5.80 11.44 2.36
C LEU A 610 6.64 12.17 1.29
N SER A 611 7.01 11.52 0.19
CA SER A 611 7.72 12.17 -0.93
C SER A 611 6.84 13.21 -1.62
N VAL A 612 5.54 12.94 -1.75
CA VAL A 612 4.55 13.92 -2.21
C VAL A 612 4.43 15.08 -1.23
N VAL A 613 4.27 14.77 0.06
CA VAL A 613 4.06 15.77 1.11
C VAL A 613 5.27 16.69 1.20
N ARG A 614 6.48 16.15 1.05
CA ARG A 614 7.72 16.93 1.03
C ARG A 614 7.74 18.00 -0.06
N HIS A 615 7.12 17.72 -1.20
CA HIS A 615 7.13 18.61 -2.35
C HIS A 615 6.11 19.75 -2.23
N ILE A 616 4.88 19.45 -1.79
CA ILE A 616 3.76 20.41 -1.84
C ILE A 616 3.45 21.12 -0.51
N CYS A 617 3.88 20.56 0.63
CA CYS A 617 3.48 21.09 1.94
C CYS A 617 4.52 22.06 2.52
N ASP A 618 4.05 23.15 3.12
CA ASP A 618 4.89 24.10 3.87
C ASP A 618 5.23 23.54 5.27
N ARG A 619 4.23 22.92 5.90
CA ARG A 619 4.30 22.31 7.23
C ARG A 619 3.65 20.95 7.23
N ILE A 620 4.07 20.10 8.16
CA ILE A 620 3.56 18.73 8.29
C ILE A 620 3.17 18.48 9.73
N ALA A 621 1.96 17.96 9.93
CA ALA A 621 1.48 17.38 11.17
C ALA A 621 1.44 15.85 11.03
N VAL A 622 2.15 15.15 11.91
CA VAL A 622 2.21 13.68 11.95
C VAL A 622 1.18 13.18 12.96
N MET A 623 0.28 12.30 12.52
CA MET A 623 -0.83 11.77 13.31
C MET A 623 -0.64 10.28 13.60
N TYR A 624 -0.80 9.89 14.86
CA TYR A 624 -0.80 8.50 15.31
C TYR A 624 -1.99 8.24 16.23
N LEU A 625 -2.81 7.23 15.89
CA LEU A 625 -3.88 6.71 16.74
C LEU A 625 -4.83 7.79 17.31
N GLY A 626 -5.30 8.70 16.45
CA GLY A 626 -6.24 9.75 16.84
C GLY A 626 -5.60 11.07 17.29
N GLU A 627 -4.28 11.14 17.43
CA GLU A 627 -3.57 12.30 17.99
C GLU A 627 -2.48 12.82 17.06
N VAL A 628 -2.21 14.13 17.11
CA VAL A 628 -1.03 14.73 16.46
C VAL A 628 0.16 14.56 17.39
N VAL A 629 1.20 13.88 16.92
CA VAL A 629 2.39 13.56 17.72
C VAL A 629 3.58 14.45 17.41
N GLU A 630 3.60 15.09 16.25
CA GLU A 630 4.65 16.02 15.86
C GLU A 630 4.12 17.02 14.83
N THR A 631 4.58 18.26 14.86
CA THR A 631 4.32 19.24 13.82
C THR A 631 5.58 20.06 13.57
N ALA A 632 5.93 20.32 12.31
CA ALA A 632 7.11 21.10 11.96
C ALA A 632 7.00 21.69 10.55
N PRO A 633 7.81 22.72 10.21
CA PRO A 633 8.15 23.00 8.81
C PRO A 633 8.63 21.73 8.10
N THR A 634 8.28 21.61 6.82
CA THR A 634 8.61 20.41 6.03
C THR A 634 10.10 20.10 6.06
N SER A 635 10.98 21.09 5.83
CA SER A 635 12.44 20.89 5.91
C SER A 635 12.88 20.32 7.26
N ASP A 636 12.41 20.91 8.35
CA ASP A 636 12.83 20.54 9.71
C ASP A 636 12.34 19.14 10.09
N LEU A 637 11.15 18.74 9.63
CA LEU A 637 10.62 17.39 9.86
C LEU A 637 11.51 16.33 9.20
N PHE A 638 11.94 16.57 7.96
CA PHE A 638 12.77 15.61 7.20
C PHE A 638 14.23 15.60 7.68
N ASP A 639 14.77 16.76 8.06
CA ASP A 639 16.17 16.89 8.48
C ASP A 639 16.42 16.48 9.94
N ASP A 640 15.50 16.81 10.85
CA ASP A 640 15.61 16.55 12.30
C ASP A 640 14.28 16.09 12.92
N PRO A 641 13.74 14.92 12.51
CA PRO A 641 12.50 14.39 13.09
C PRO A 641 12.68 14.08 14.58
N ARG A 642 11.82 14.66 15.43
CA ARG A 642 11.95 14.57 16.90
C ARG A 642 11.25 13.35 17.48
N HIS A 643 10.08 12.99 16.97
CA HIS A 643 9.30 11.88 17.49
C HIS A 643 9.80 10.54 16.90
N PRO A 644 9.99 9.47 17.71
CA PRO A 644 10.47 8.18 17.21
C PRO A 644 9.57 7.53 16.15
N TYR A 645 8.27 7.81 16.18
CA TYR A 645 7.33 7.41 15.12
C TYR A 645 7.63 8.11 13.79
N THR A 646 7.85 9.43 13.81
CA THR A 646 8.20 10.22 12.62
C THR A 646 9.52 9.73 12.02
N GLN A 647 10.52 9.46 12.87
CA GLN A 647 11.79 8.85 12.44
C GLN A 647 11.57 7.54 11.70
N ALA A 648 10.69 6.67 12.22
CA ALA A 648 10.38 5.41 11.59
C ALA A 648 9.61 5.56 10.27
N LEU A 649 8.60 6.44 10.22
CA LEU A 649 7.86 6.77 9.01
C LEU A 649 8.79 7.27 7.89
N LEU A 650 9.69 8.21 8.20
CA LEU A 650 10.63 8.77 7.23
C LEU A 650 11.66 7.74 6.77
N SER A 651 12.16 6.90 7.67
CA SER A 651 13.11 5.84 7.31
C SER A 651 12.51 4.74 6.42
N ALA A 652 11.19 4.65 6.34
CA ALA A 652 10.47 3.66 5.53
C ALA A 652 10.16 4.14 4.10
N ILE A 653 10.48 5.39 3.76
CA ILE A 653 10.25 5.94 2.42
C ILE A 653 11.25 5.31 1.43
N PRO A 654 10.79 4.69 0.33
CA PRO A 654 11.68 4.20 -0.72
C PRO A 654 12.49 5.32 -1.36
N VAL A 655 13.81 5.13 -1.48
CA VAL A 655 14.68 6.11 -2.14
C VAL A 655 14.87 5.72 -3.61
N PRO A 656 14.60 6.61 -4.59
CA PRO A 656 14.79 6.33 -6.02
C PRO A 656 16.27 6.40 -6.43
N ASP A 657 17.16 5.82 -5.63
CA ASP A 657 18.59 5.66 -5.90
C ASP A 657 19.00 4.23 -5.52
N PRO A 658 19.35 3.37 -6.49
CA PRO A 658 19.73 1.98 -6.22
C PRO A 658 21.04 1.83 -5.45
N THR A 659 21.74 2.93 -5.18
CA THR A 659 22.98 2.93 -4.39
C THR A 659 22.88 3.64 -3.04
N ALA A 660 21.67 4.07 -2.66
CA ALA A 660 21.41 4.55 -1.32
C ALA A 660 21.53 3.40 -0.30
N ASP A 661 22.21 3.67 0.81
CA ASP A 661 22.27 2.76 1.96
C ASP A 661 21.24 3.27 2.99
N THR A 662 20.10 2.59 3.08
CA THR A 662 18.95 3.02 3.89
C THR A 662 18.89 2.22 5.19
N ASP A 663 19.37 2.81 6.29
CA ASP A 663 19.15 2.29 7.65
C ASP A 663 17.66 2.43 8.03
N ARG A 664 16.86 1.38 7.79
CA ARG A 664 15.41 1.37 8.07
C ARG A 664 15.10 1.08 9.53
N VAL A 665 14.13 1.81 10.10
CA VAL A 665 13.55 1.48 11.40
C VAL A 665 12.26 0.69 11.18
N ILE A 666 12.35 -0.64 11.29
CA ILE A 666 11.18 -1.52 11.17
C ILE A 666 10.37 -1.46 12.46
N LEU A 667 9.11 -0.99 12.36
CA LEU A 667 8.17 -0.98 13.48
C LEU A 667 7.52 -2.35 13.64
N GLU A 668 7.94 -3.12 14.63
CA GLU A 668 7.33 -4.42 14.92
C GLU A 668 5.91 -4.31 15.50
N GLY A 669 5.05 -5.28 15.15
CA GLY A 669 3.67 -5.40 15.63
C GLY A 669 2.67 -4.50 14.91
N ASP A 670 1.38 -4.83 15.06
CA ASP A 670 0.27 -4.09 14.46
C ASP A 670 -0.05 -2.79 15.20
N VAL A 671 -0.66 -1.83 14.49
CA VAL A 671 -1.25 -0.64 15.09
C VAL A 671 -2.31 -1.07 16.13
N PRO A 672 -2.23 -0.58 17.39
CA PRO A 672 -3.21 -0.92 18.41
C PRO A 672 -4.62 -0.46 18.03
N SER A 673 -5.64 -1.12 18.59
CA SER A 673 -7.04 -0.80 18.33
C SER A 673 -7.40 0.60 18.86
N PRO A 674 -8.04 1.47 18.05
CA PRO A 674 -8.57 2.75 18.54
C PRO A 674 -9.75 2.62 19.51
N ILE A 675 -10.25 1.40 19.76
CA ILE A 675 -11.30 1.15 20.77
C ILE A 675 -10.70 1.20 22.18
N ASP A 676 -9.49 0.66 22.34
CA ASP A 676 -8.77 0.60 23.62
C ASP A 676 -7.32 1.04 23.40
N PRO A 677 -7.08 2.36 23.24
CA PRO A 677 -5.74 2.86 22.96
C PRO A 677 -4.81 2.64 24.16
N PRO A 678 -3.50 2.43 23.94
CA PRO A 678 -2.55 2.23 25.03
C PRO A 678 -2.52 3.40 26.02
N SER A 679 -2.40 3.13 27.32
CA SER A 679 -2.32 4.19 28.33
C SER A 679 -1.07 5.07 28.17
N GLY A 680 -1.15 6.36 28.52
CA GLY A 680 -0.01 7.27 28.42
C GLY A 680 0.30 7.59 26.95
N CYS A 681 1.54 7.40 26.50
CA CYS A 681 1.90 7.56 25.10
C CYS A 681 1.30 6.42 24.25
N HIS A 682 0.42 6.75 23.31
CA HIS A 682 -0.23 5.76 22.42
C HIS A 682 0.78 4.95 21.59
N PHE A 683 1.95 5.53 21.27
CA PHE A 683 2.99 4.85 20.48
C PHE A 683 3.89 3.91 21.30
N ARG A 684 3.76 3.88 22.64
CA ARG A 684 4.68 3.12 23.52
C ARG A 684 4.80 1.63 23.21
N THR A 685 3.73 1.04 22.66
CA THR A 685 3.68 -0.39 22.33
C THR A 685 4.50 -0.73 21.10
N ARG A 686 4.90 0.25 20.29
CA ARG A 686 5.73 0.06 19.07
C ARG A 686 6.99 0.92 19.06
N CYS A 687 7.17 1.77 20.07
CA CYS A 687 8.32 2.68 20.16
C CYS A 687 9.63 1.92 20.42
N PRO A 688 10.63 1.97 19.52
CA PRO A 688 11.94 1.36 19.76
C PRO A 688 12.71 2.10 20.88
N LYS A 689 12.35 3.36 21.16
CA LYS A 689 12.95 4.22 22.19
C LYS A 689 12.09 4.34 23.45
N VAL A 690 11.23 3.35 23.74
CA VAL A 690 10.41 3.31 24.96
C VAL A 690 11.29 3.47 26.22
N ILE A 691 10.92 4.39 27.11
CA ILE A 691 11.83 4.86 28.16
C ILE A 691 11.74 3.98 29.41
N PRO A 692 12.82 3.27 29.80
CA PRO A 692 12.82 2.47 31.02
C PRO A 692 12.71 3.34 32.28
N PRO A 693 12.21 2.78 33.40
CA PRO A 693 12.23 3.45 34.69
C PRO A 693 13.69 3.73 35.11
N ALA A 694 13.91 4.90 35.72
CA ALA A 694 15.26 5.43 36.00
C ALA A 694 16.10 4.53 36.93
N GLU A 695 15.45 3.64 37.68
CA GLU A 695 16.09 2.72 38.62
C GLU A 695 16.64 1.44 37.95
N ILE A 696 16.36 1.22 36.65
CA ILE A 696 16.76 0.02 35.92
C ILE A 696 17.85 0.37 34.90
N ASP A 697 18.97 -0.36 35.01
CA ASP A 697 20.01 -0.40 34.00
C ASP A 697 19.72 -1.59 33.05
N ILE A 698 19.27 -1.29 31.85
CA ILE A 698 18.91 -2.26 30.81
C ILE A 698 19.18 -1.64 29.44
N GLU A 699 19.71 -2.44 28.52
CA GLU A 699 19.90 -2.00 27.15
C GLU A 699 18.56 -1.81 26.43
N GLN A 700 18.49 -0.86 25.51
CA GLN A 700 17.23 -0.46 24.89
C GLN A 700 16.53 -1.60 24.15
N ALA A 701 17.29 -2.41 23.40
CA ALA A 701 16.76 -3.58 22.68
C ALA A 701 16.19 -4.63 23.65
N ALA A 702 16.93 -4.97 24.70
CA ALA A 702 16.45 -5.91 25.71
C ALA A 702 15.22 -5.39 26.48
N TYR A 703 15.13 -4.08 26.72
CA TYR A 703 13.93 -3.49 27.34
C TYR A 703 12.71 -3.55 26.42
N ARG A 704 12.91 -3.36 25.10
CA ARG A 704 11.85 -3.54 24.09
C ARG A 704 11.30 -4.97 24.11
N GLU A 705 12.17 -5.99 24.11
CA GLU A 705 11.77 -7.41 24.24
C GLU A 705 10.96 -7.68 25.53
N VAL A 706 11.34 -7.06 26.66
CA VAL A 706 10.58 -7.15 27.91
C VAL A 706 9.18 -6.53 27.75
N MET A 707 9.07 -5.39 27.07
CA MET A 707 7.78 -4.73 26.82
C MET A 707 6.90 -5.56 25.88
N ASP A 708 7.48 -6.19 24.86
CA ASP A 708 6.77 -7.12 23.97
C ASP A 708 6.24 -8.35 24.71
N LEU A 709 7.08 -8.97 25.55
CA LEU A 709 6.64 -10.06 26.41
C LEU A 709 5.49 -9.62 27.30
N ARG A 710 5.61 -8.45 27.93
CA ARG A 710 4.61 -7.95 28.85
C ARG A 710 3.27 -7.71 28.16
N GLN A 711 3.26 -7.10 26.96
CA GLN A 711 2.04 -6.92 26.17
C GLN A 711 1.38 -8.27 25.85
N ARG A 712 2.18 -9.27 25.44
CA ARG A 712 1.67 -10.62 25.16
C ARG A 712 1.08 -11.29 26.40
N VAL A 713 1.68 -11.08 27.58
CA VAL A 713 1.16 -11.62 28.85
C VAL A 713 -0.14 -10.93 29.25
N GLU A 714 -0.22 -9.59 29.13
CA GLU A 714 -1.43 -8.81 29.44
C GLU A 714 -2.60 -9.19 28.51
N ASP A 715 -2.32 -9.37 27.21
CA ASP A 715 -3.32 -9.76 26.21
C ASP A 715 -3.62 -11.28 26.20
N ARG A 716 -2.89 -12.08 26.97
CA ARG A 716 -2.93 -13.55 26.96
C ARG A 716 -2.63 -14.17 25.59
N LYS A 717 -1.75 -13.52 24.83
CA LYS A 717 -1.30 -13.86 23.48
C LYS A 717 -0.05 -14.75 23.44
N ILE A 718 0.03 -15.70 24.37
CA ILE A 718 1.09 -16.72 24.34
C ILE A 718 0.41 -18.07 24.23
N ASP A 719 0.67 -18.77 23.13
CA ASP A 719 0.18 -20.13 22.91
C ASP A 719 0.90 -21.10 23.86
N LEU A 720 0.28 -21.29 25.03
CA LEU A 720 0.77 -22.20 26.06
C LEU A 720 0.65 -23.67 25.65
N GLU A 721 -0.27 -24.02 24.76
CA GLU A 721 -0.45 -25.39 24.33
C GLU A 721 0.69 -25.78 23.38
N ALA A 722 0.96 -24.97 22.36
CA ALA A 722 2.10 -25.15 21.47
C ALA A 722 3.44 -25.14 22.25
N ALA A 723 3.59 -24.24 23.23
CA ALA A 723 4.80 -24.20 24.06
C ALA A 723 4.98 -25.48 24.90
N ARG A 724 3.89 -26.07 25.40
CA ARG A 724 3.92 -27.35 26.13
C ARG A 724 4.25 -28.53 25.22
N GLU A 725 3.73 -28.54 24.00
CA GLU A 725 4.02 -29.58 23.00
C GLU A 725 5.50 -29.56 22.61
N ALA A 726 6.03 -28.39 22.23
CA ALA A 726 7.45 -28.21 21.91
C ALA A 726 8.38 -28.62 23.07
N ALA A 727 7.96 -28.35 24.31
CA ALA A 727 8.68 -28.76 25.52
C ALA A 727 8.66 -30.28 25.75
N ALA A 728 7.54 -30.94 25.44
CA ALA A 728 7.41 -32.40 25.49
C ALA A 728 8.34 -33.07 24.47
N GLU A 729 8.49 -32.49 23.28
CA GLU A 729 9.39 -32.99 22.24
C GLU A 729 10.87 -32.85 22.63
N ARG A 730 11.27 -31.69 23.18
CA ARG A 730 12.64 -31.48 23.69
C ARG A 730 13.01 -32.45 24.82
N THR A 731 12.05 -32.81 25.68
CA THR A 731 12.26 -33.72 26.81
C THR A 731 12.09 -35.21 26.47
N GLY A 732 11.40 -35.53 25.36
CA GLY A 732 11.05 -36.89 24.91
C GLY A 732 12.09 -37.62 24.05
N GLY A 733 13.28 -37.06 23.83
CA GLY A 733 14.31 -37.63 22.95
C GLY A 733 15.01 -38.90 23.49
N GLY A 734 14.42 -40.09 23.26
CA GLY A 734 15.18 -41.35 23.17
C GLY A 734 14.50 -42.64 23.62
N SER A 735 13.67 -43.26 22.77
CA SER A 735 13.50 -44.72 22.77
C SER A 735 13.06 -45.25 21.39
N PRO A 736 13.59 -46.40 20.90
CA PRO A 736 13.22 -46.97 19.61
C PRO A 736 11.80 -47.55 19.61
N PRO A 737 11.15 -47.70 18.44
CA PRO A 737 9.76 -48.13 18.33
C PRO A 737 9.65 -49.66 18.43
N ASP A 738 9.90 -50.24 19.60
CA ASP A 738 9.45 -51.60 19.90
C ASP A 738 9.45 -51.86 21.41
N GLN A 739 8.42 -51.39 22.11
CA GLN A 739 7.97 -51.99 23.38
C GLN A 739 6.59 -51.48 23.81
N THR A 740 5.72 -52.45 24.13
CA THR A 740 4.34 -52.34 24.58
C THR A 740 4.20 -51.50 25.87
N PRO A 741 3.16 -50.67 26.04
CA PRO A 741 3.09 -49.74 27.15
C PRO A 741 2.74 -50.46 28.46
N THR A 742 3.64 -50.39 29.44
CA THR A 742 3.33 -50.65 30.85
C THR A 742 3.16 -49.33 31.59
N ALA A 743 2.07 -49.24 32.37
CA ALA A 743 1.65 -48.06 33.09
C ALA A 743 2.66 -47.53 34.13
N ALA A 744 2.60 -46.20 34.30
CA ALA A 744 3.18 -45.33 35.33
C ALA A 744 4.60 -44.77 35.10
N ALA A 745 4.64 -43.56 34.53
CA ALA A 745 5.16 -42.37 35.21
C ALA A 745 4.48 -41.14 34.58
N ASP A 746 3.97 -40.23 35.41
CA ASP A 746 3.43 -38.94 34.98
C ASP A 746 4.56 -38.10 34.38
N GLY A 747 4.82 -38.30 33.09
CA GLY A 747 5.78 -37.52 32.30
C GLY A 747 5.17 -36.19 31.84
N GLY A 748 4.52 -35.47 32.75
CA GLY A 748 4.08 -34.11 32.48
C GLY A 748 5.31 -33.24 32.27
N VAL A 749 5.34 -32.48 31.19
CA VAL A 749 6.31 -31.40 30.97
C VAL A 749 6.31 -30.50 32.21
N SER A 750 7.48 -30.27 32.82
CA SER A 750 7.58 -29.35 33.95
C SER A 750 7.31 -27.92 33.51
N ALA A 751 6.61 -27.14 34.34
CA ALA A 751 6.40 -25.70 34.07
C ALA A 751 7.73 -24.98 33.78
N ASP A 752 8.78 -25.34 34.51
CA ASP A 752 10.15 -24.85 34.30
C ASP A 752 10.67 -25.08 32.87
N SER A 753 10.36 -26.22 32.24
CA SER A 753 10.79 -26.52 30.87
C SER A 753 10.05 -25.68 29.83
N VAL A 754 8.82 -25.27 30.13
CA VAL A 754 8.02 -24.38 29.27
C VAL A 754 8.50 -22.94 29.42
N ALA A 755 8.77 -22.51 30.65
CA ALA A 755 9.30 -21.18 30.94
C ALA A 755 10.67 -20.93 30.28
N ASP A 756 11.60 -21.89 30.35
CA ASP A 756 12.91 -21.81 29.67
C ASP A 756 12.74 -21.67 28.15
N LEU A 757 11.82 -22.44 27.56
CA LEU A 757 11.49 -22.40 26.14
C LEU A 757 10.91 -21.06 25.70
N LEU A 758 10.00 -20.51 26.51
CA LEU A 758 9.44 -19.19 26.27
C LEU A 758 10.51 -18.11 26.41
N TYR A 759 11.43 -18.24 27.36
CA TYR A 759 12.55 -17.30 27.52
C TYR A 759 13.44 -17.29 26.27
N ASP A 760 13.89 -18.47 25.83
CA ASP A 760 14.71 -18.62 24.62
C ASP A 760 13.99 -18.11 23.36
N ARG A 761 12.65 -18.16 23.35
CA ARG A 761 11.82 -17.69 22.23
C ARG A 761 11.68 -16.17 22.18
N PHE A 762 11.63 -15.51 23.35
CA PHE A 762 11.30 -14.08 23.44
C PHE A 762 12.51 -13.16 23.64
N PHE A 763 13.67 -13.70 23.99
CA PHE A 763 14.88 -12.91 24.24
C PHE A 763 16.04 -13.35 23.37
N THR A 764 16.57 -12.42 22.59
CA THR A 764 17.76 -12.65 21.76
C THR A 764 19.03 -12.57 22.61
N GLU A 765 19.04 -11.65 23.57
CA GLU A 765 20.16 -11.47 24.51
C GLU A 765 19.74 -11.75 25.97
N PRO A 766 20.58 -12.45 26.75
CA PRO A 766 20.22 -12.79 28.11
C PRO A 766 20.22 -11.56 29.02
N LEU A 767 19.10 -11.33 29.69
CA LEU A 767 18.99 -10.33 30.74
C LEU A 767 19.96 -10.64 31.89
N ALA A 768 20.39 -9.61 32.61
CA ALA A 768 21.28 -9.75 33.75
C ALA A 768 20.59 -9.48 35.10
N GLY A 769 21.09 -10.15 36.15
CA GLY A 769 20.77 -9.83 37.54
C GLY A 769 19.28 -9.95 37.90
N GLU A 770 18.77 -8.91 38.57
CA GLU A 770 17.38 -8.86 39.06
C GLU A 770 16.36 -8.86 37.91
N ASN A 771 16.70 -8.24 36.77
CA ASN A 771 15.78 -8.16 35.62
C ASN A 771 15.47 -9.55 35.07
N ARG A 772 16.51 -10.40 34.94
CA ARG A 772 16.34 -11.80 34.53
C ARG A 772 15.45 -12.58 35.50
N ALA A 773 15.72 -12.44 36.80
CA ALA A 773 14.97 -13.16 37.83
C ALA A 773 13.46 -12.80 37.84
N VAL A 774 13.11 -11.54 37.57
CA VAL A 774 11.71 -11.11 37.46
C VAL A 774 11.04 -11.70 36.22
N VAL A 775 11.72 -11.68 35.07
CA VAL A 775 11.19 -12.24 33.82
C VAL A 775 11.01 -13.75 33.91
N GLU A 776 12.01 -14.50 34.39
CA GLU A 776 11.90 -15.95 34.60
C GLU A 776 10.72 -16.27 35.54
N SER A 777 10.60 -15.53 36.65
CA SER A 777 9.47 -15.69 37.57
C SER A 777 8.11 -15.37 36.93
N ALA A 778 8.04 -14.40 36.01
CA ALA A 778 6.82 -14.10 35.28
C ALA A 778 6.46 -15.22 34.29
N LEU A 779 7.45 -15.75 33.56
CA LEU A 779 7.24 -16.89 32.65
C LEU A 779 6.82 -18.16 33.38
N ASP A 780 7.35 -18.42 34.58
CA ASP A 780 6.88 -19.51 35.44
C ASP A 780 5.39 -19.37 35.79
N ALA A 781 4.94 -18.15 36.09
CA ALA A 781 3.54 -17.85 36.34
C ALA A 781 2.68 -18.05 35.08
N VAL A 782 3.17 -17.62 33.91
CA VAL A 782 2.51 -17.88 32.60
C VAL A 782 2.38 -19.39 32.34
N ALA A 783 3.45 -20.16 32.53
CA ALA A 783 3.44 -21.61 32.35
C ALA A 783 2.44 -22.32 33.28
N ALA A 784 2.24 -21.78 34.49
CA ALA A 784 1.23 -22.21 35.46
C ALA A 784 -0.20 -21.72 35.16
N GLY A 785 -0.39 -20.85 34.15
CA GLY A 785 -1.67 -20.24 33.79
C GLY A 785 -2.07 -19.04 34.67
N GLU A 786 -1.14 -18.51 35.47
CA GLU A 786 -1.33 -17.37 36.38
C GLU A 786 -1.00 -16.03 35.68
N TRP A 787 -1.74 -15.71 34.61
CA TRP A 787 -1.50 -14.53 33.75
C TRP A 787 -1.48 -13.20 34.49
N GLU A 788 -2.44 -12.97 35.40
CA GLU A 788 -2.53 -11.73 36.18
C GLU A 788 -1.28 -11.55 37.06
N THR A 789 -0.85 -12.61 37.75
CA THR A 789 0.37 -12.61 38.56
C THR A 789 1.61 -12.29 37.72
N ALA A 790 1.70 -12.85 36.51
CA ALA A 790 2.80 -12.58 35.60
C ALA A 790 2.81 -11.12 35.12
N ALA A 791 1.64 -10.60 34.71
CA ALA A 791 1.47 -9.22 34.29
C ALA A 791 1.86 -8.23 35.41
N ASP A 792 1.40 -8.47 36.63
CA ASP A 792 1.72 -7.63 37.79
C ASP A 792 3.23 -7.63 38.10
N ARG A 793 3.89 -8.80 38.06
CA ARG A 793 5.35 -8.91 38.27
C ARG A 793 6.14 -8.10 37.24
N LEU A 794 5.75 -8.19 35.97
CA LEU A 794 6.41 -7.45 34.89
C LEU A 794 6.14 -5.95 35.03
N ARG A 795 4.91 -5.55 35.35
CA ARG A 795 4.53 -4.14 35.56
C ARG A 795 5.30 -3.50 36.71
N ASP A 796 5.30 -4.15 37.88
CA ASP A 796 5.94 -3.62 39.10
C ASP A 796 7.42 -3.26 38.90
N ARG A 797 8.13 -4.03 38.07
CA ARG A 797 9.53 -3.77 37.76
C ARG A 797 9.69 -2.86 36.55
N PHE A 798 9.06 -3.18 35.43
CA PHE A 798 9.41 -2.66 34.12
C PHE A 798 8.47 -1.56 33.60
N GLU A 799 7.52 -1.07 34.40
CA GLU A 799 6.60 -0.02 33.97
C GLU A 799 7.34 1.23 33.46
N SER A 800 7.13 1.54 32.19
CA SER A 800 7.85 2.59 31.47
C SER A 800 7.30 3.98 31.82
N VAL A 801 8.14 5.01 31.65
CA VAL A 801 7.69 6.41 31.78
C VAL A 801 6.54 6.71 30.80
N CYS A 802 6.61 6.10 29.62
CA CYS A 802 5.63 6.29 28.55
C CYS A 802 4.26 5.65 28.87
N GLU A 803 4.17 4.71 29.83
CA GLU A 803 2.87 4.14 30.26
C GLU A 803 2.19 5.00 31.33
N ARG A 804 3.00 5.68 32.15
CA ARG A 804 2.55 6.41 33.34
C ARG A 804 2.01 7.80 33.02
N SER A 805 2.59 8.43 32.00
CA SER A 805 2.28 9.80 31.64
C SER A 805 2.11 9.94 30.13
N GLU A 806 1.05 10.64 29.76
CA GLU A 806 0.78 11.07 28.40
C GLU A 806 1.67 12.28 28.07
N PRO A 807 2.46 12.24 26.98
CA PRO A 807 3.16 13.41 26.50
C PRO A 807 2.18 14.35 25.77
N HIS A 808 2.45 15.65 25.78
CA HIS A 808 1.64 16.64 25.07
C HIS A 808 2.50 17.41 24.08
N LEU A 809 1.89 17.93 23.01
CA LEU A 809 2.56 18.86 22.11
C LEU A 809 2.96 20.12 22.90
N SER A 810 4.23 20.51 22.81
CA SER A 810 4.70 21.78 23.40
C SER A 810 4.21 22.99 22.58
N GLU A 811 4.44 24.20 23.09
CA GLU A 811 4.18 25.44 22.34
C GLU A 811 5.40 25.92 21.52
N ASP A 812 6.39 25.04 21.30
CA ASP A 812 7.59 25.36 20.53
C ASP A 812 7.29 25.46 19.02
N GLU A 813 8.25 25.93 18.21
CA GLU A 813 8.11 25.99 16.74
C GLU A 813 8.06 24.60 16.08
N HIS A 814 8.62 23.59 16.75
CA HIS A 814 8.66 22.18 16.31
C HIS A 814 8.20 21.27 17.44
N PRO A 815 6.89 21.29 17.78
CA PRO A 815 6.36 20.54 18.90
C PRO A 815 6.33 19.05 18.58
N ALA A 816 6.71 18.24 19.56
CA ALA A 816 6.62 16.78 19.51
C ALA A 816 6.13 16.25 20.85
N ALA A 817 5.08 15.42 20.82
CA ALA A 817 4.51 14.78 22.00
C ALA A 817 5.39 13.58 22.42
N CYS A 818 6.59 13.87 22.93
CA CYS A 818 7.54 12.83 23.35
C CYS A 818 8.34 13.21 24.60
N HIS A 819 8.34 12.33 25.60
CA HIS A 819 9.13 12.46 26.83
C HIS A 819 10.66 12.51 26.62
N LEU A 820 11.14 12.21 25.42
CA LEU A 820 12.57 12.36 25.06
C LEU A 820 12.94 13.81 24.74
N VAL A 821 11.98 14.61 24.27
CA VAL A 821 12.17 16.00 23.86
C VAL A 821 12.00 16.94 25.06
N ASP A 822 11.16 16.57 26.02
CA ASP A 822 10.89 17.34 27.26
C ASP A 822 12.03 17.31 28.32
N ARG A 823 13.19 16.71 28.01
CA ARG A 823 14.25 16.38 28.98
C ARG A 823 15.52 17.23 28.92
#